data_AF-A0A939YHE8-F1
#
_entry.id   AF-A0A939YHE8-F1
#
_cell.length_a   1.000
_cell.length_b   1.000
_cell.length_c   1.000
_cell.angle_alpha   90.00
_cell.angle_beta   90.00
_cell.angle_gamma   90.00
#
_symmetry.space_group_name_H-M   'P 1'
#
loop_
_entity.id
_entity.type
_entity.pdbx_description
1 polymer ?
#
loop_
_entity_poly.entity_id
_entity_poly.type
_entity_poly.pdbx_seq_one_letter_code
_entity_poly.pdbx_strand_id
1 'polypeptide(L)'
;MKKTAAALAAVMMLLCAVPAVSGAGGASSAPAAYRELHSLSEEEQAKAEYLLSTASDNAPEVSNEPVTAEYEDADISLWFDHSYYNTPAEETTPNGRNTYQIKLAKNETEGCHLLLSSSEAKAGLTLSVSKFKNADGKKLDKEVCYGWYFDDVDGKTVADPIPVLEHEFDLAANKSQMFVIKVKSKADSPAGQYSATVKVKDADGKVIKQANVYAYVWDFTLPVASYCKTLTDLNEWSVIVGANREGTTSDGLEDDLYARYYEYLLDNKVNCYTLPYAKRGWFWTDEVEKYLDDPRCTAYTLFWKYDPNYALDKTTHKYIPEILQSTYDRVSKKQEWLDKAYFYPYYNSTYNGDEPLSVAALNNIKMWNAQFTEYFGEHKLITPIHYDTMINTTTDFFKYLENDVNVWCPKTYFFNTNADKAAYSDLYTQFYTKSMENTLGVFTDRMAEQKAGGDEVWWYVTRFPHNPEITFSINDESVKHRILFWQTKLYDVDGVLYYMCNDWENAKVWTKKYEHAVSGTVVDTYGNGVLIYPGGALQEYIDKYGSDGYPTAIGSLRLESIRDGVEDYDYFTLLDQRFGEGTSDLLIKQVTTALGDYSTDTELFSRVRGAVGALLESHGGVGDVNRDGSVDNLDVVTLFKYVSGSAKPDEVDVYAADCNGDGSVANDDVVALFRYVSGGKITLQYGKTPAPKDPAGQG
;
A
#
# COMPACT_ATOMS: atom_id res chain seq x y z
N MET A 1 4.71 50.57 -16.75
CA MET A 1 4.18 49.35 -17.42
C MET A 1 5.21 48.45 -18.11
N LYS A 2 6.54 48.76 -18.16
CA LYS A 2 7.54 47.78 -18.65
C LYS A 2 8.64 47.38 -17.64
N LYS A 3 8.63 47.96 -16.43
CA LYS A 3 9.60 47.63 -15.36
C LYS A 3 9.03 46.78 -14.22
N THR A 4 7.70 46.63 -14.13
CA THR A 4 7.03 45.81 -13.10
C THR A 4 6.77 44.36 -13.55
N ALA A 5 6.63 44.11 -14.86
CA ALA A 5 6.48 42.74 -15.39
C ALA A 5 7.78 41.91 -15.29
N ALA A 6 8.95 42.56 -15.40
CA ALA A 6 10.24 41.89 -15.22
C ALA A 6 10.58 41.58 -13.75
N ALA A 7 10.00 42.33 -12.79
CA ALA A 7 10.18 42.08 -11.37
C ALA A 7 9.28 40.93 -10.87
N LEU A 8 8.07 40.77 -11.43
CA LEU A 8 7.18 39.66 -11.09
C LEU A 8 7.70 38.32 -11.65
N ALA A 9 8.23 38.33 -12.89
CA ALA A 9 8.87 37.14 -13.47
C ALA A 9 10.18 36.74 -12.75
N ALA A 10 10.93 37.72 -12.21
CA ALA A 10 12.14 37.46 -11.44
C ALA A 10 11.84 36.99 -10.00
N VAL A 11 10.73 37.40 -9.39
CA VAL A 11 10.30 36.93 -8.06
C VAL A 11 9.66 35.53 -8.13
N MET A 12 8.94 35.20 -9.21
CA MET A 12 8.48 33.82 -9.46
C MET A 12 9.64 32.87 -9.80
N MET A 13 10.69 33.32 -10.49
CA MET A 13 11.88 32.49 -10.72
C MET A 13 12.82 32.37 -9.50
N LEU A 14 12.74 33.26 -8.50
CA LEU A 14 13.59 33.17 -7.29
C LEU A 14 12.94 32.44 -6.10
N LEU A 15 11.63 32.19 -6.11
CA LEU A 15 10.93 31.43 -5.06
C LEU A 15 10.67 29.96 -5.43
N CYS A 16 10.98 29.54 -6.66
CA CYS A 16 10.87 28.15 -7.12
C CYS A 16 12.22 27.41 -7.25
N ALA A 17 13.31 27.98 -6.72
CA ALA A 17 14.55 27.23 -6.54
C ALA A 17 14.46 26.33 -5.29
N VAL A 18 13.55 25.37 -5.32
CA VAL A 18 13.82 24.10 -4.62
C VAL A 18 15.12 23.60 -5.26
N PRO A 19 16.20 23.38 -4.50
CA PRO A 19 17.41 22.85 -5.11
C PRO A 19 17.01 21.55 -5.81
N ALA A 20 17.28 21.46 -7.12
CA ALA A 20 17.33 20.17 -7.76
C ALA A 20 18.33 19.35 -6.95
N VAL A 21 17.82 18.44 -6.12
CA VAL A 21 18.66 17.52 -5.36
C VAL A 21 19.24 16.59 -6.41
N SER A 22 20.43 16.95 -6.88
CA SER A 22 21.33 16.04 -7.58
C SER A 22 21.85 15.04 -6.55
N GLY A 23 21.00 14.13 -6.11
CA GLY A 23 21.35 12.89 -5.46
C GLY A 23 21.29 11.80 -6.53
N ALA A 24 22.34 11.00 -6.66
CA ALA A 24 22.36 9.87 -7.58
C ALA A 24 21.42 8.77 -7.03
N GLY A 25 20.12 8.89 -7.30
CA GLY A 25 19.09 7.92 -6.94
C GLY A 25 17.79 8.17 -7.71
N GLY A 26 17.35 7.17 -8.47
CA GLY A 26 15.94 6.93 -8.77
C GLY A 26 15.25 7.72 -9.90
N ALA A 27 15.94 8.23 -10.93
CA ALA A 27 15.24 8.64 -12.15
C ALA A 27 14.66 7.39 -12.83
N SER A 28 13.41 7.45 -13.29
CA SER A 28 12.80 6.34 -14.03
C SER A 28 13.71 5.86 -15.17
N SER A 29 13.93 4.55 -15.24
CA SER A 29 14.68 3.92 -16.33
C SER A 29 13.87 3.84 -17.63
N ALA A 30 12.60 4.25 -17.61
CA ALA A 30 11.73 4.12 -18.75
C ALA A 30 12.19 4.97 -19.95
N PRO A 31 12.08 4.45 -21.18
CA PRO A 31 12.35 5.21 -22.40
C PRO A 31 11.53 6.50 -22.47
N ALA A 32 12.11 7.57 -23.02
CA ALA A 32 11.44 8.88 -23.11
C ALA A 32 10.09 8.81 -23.85
N ALA A 33 9.99 7.99 -24.90
CA ALA A 33 8.74 7.80 -25.64
C ALA A 33 7.62 7.17 -24.80
N TYR A 34 7.96 6.30 -23.84
CA TYR A 34 6.99 5.71 -22.93
C TYR A 34 6.53 6.73 -21.89
N ARG A 35 7.45 7.55 -21.38
CA ARG A 35 7.14 8.62 -20.43
C ARG A 35 6.24 9.70 -21.04
N GLU A 36 6.52 10.09 -22.29
CA GLU A 36 5.69 11.07 -23.02
C GLU A 36 4.27 10.54 -23.27
N LEU A 37 4.09 9.23 -23.45
CA LEU A 37 2.78 8.61 -23.65
C LEU A 37 1.85 8.74 -22.42
N HIS A 38 2.44 8.72 -21.22
CA HIS A 38 1.70 8.71 -19.94
C HIS A 38 1.81 10.00 -19.14
N SER A 39 2.55 10.99 -19.67
CA SER A 39 2.73 12.27 -18.99
C SER A 39 1.41 13.01 -18.81
N LEU A 40 1.33 13.76 -17.72
CA LEU A 40 0.28 14.77 -17.54
C LEU A 40 0.32 15.79 -18.68
N SER A 41 -0.87 16.24 -19.10
CA SER A 41 -0.97 17.43 -19.93
C SER A 41 -0.41 18.66 -19.19
N GLU A 42 -0.07 19.72 -19.93
CA GLU A 42 0.44 20.96 -19.33
C GLU A 42 -0.52 21.55 -18.27
N GLU A 43 -1.83 21.40 -18.49
CA GLU A 43 -2.86 21.87 -17.56
C GLU A 43 -2.88 21.03 -16.27
N GLU A 44 -2.87 19.70 -16.40
CA GLU A 44 -2.85 18.80 -15.25
C GLU A 44 -1.55 18.94 -14.44
N GLN A 45 -0.41 19.11 -15.12
CA GLN A 45 0.87 19.34 -14.45
C GLN A 45 0.85 20.66 -13.65
N ALA A 46 0.30 21.74 -14.22
CA ALA A 46 0.14 22.99 -13.49
C ALA A 46 -0.75 22.85 -12.25
N LYS A 47 -1.82 22.04 -12.34
CA LYS A 47 -2.70 21.73 -11.20
C LYS A 47 -1.98 20.88 -10.14
N ALA A 48 -1.18 19.89 -10.54
CA ALA A 48 -0.36 19.11 -9.62
C ALA A 48 0.65 19.99 -8.87
N GLU A 49 1.35 20.88 -9.58
CA GLU A 49 2.29 21.83 -8.98
C GLU A 49 1.60 22.80 -8.02
N TYR A 50 0.40 23.26 -8.36
CA TYR A 50 -0.40 24.08 -7.47
C TYR A 50 -0.73 23.35 -6.16
N LEU A 51 -1.25 22.12 -6.23
CA LEU A 51 -1.56 21.30 -5.04
C LEU A 51 -0.32 21.07 -4.18
N LEU A 52 0.82 20.74 -4.79
CA LEU A 52 2.08 20.57 -4.07
C LEU A 52 2.58 21.88 -3.42
N SER A 53 2.35 23.02 -4.06
CA SER A 53 2.77 24.32 -3.52
C SER A 53 1.88 24.86 -2.40
N THR A 54 0.62 24.43 -2.37
CA THR A 54 -0.40 24.86 -1.39
C THR A 54 -0.52 23.90 -0.21
N ALA A 55 0.06 22.70 -0.31
CA ALA A 55 0.22 21.76 0.79
C ALA A 55 1.08 22.39 1.91
N SER A 56 0.41 23.07 2.84
CA SER A 56 1.03 23.67 4.01
C SER A 56 1.28 22.59 5.06
N ASP A 57 2.53 22.18 5.19
CA ASP A 57 2.97 21.25 6.22
C ASP A 57 2.88 21.91 7.61
N ASN A 58 1.84 21.58 8.37
CA ASN A 58 1.67 22.12 9.73
C ASN A 58 2.62 21.49 10.76
N ALA A 59 3.37 20.46 10.35
CA ALA A 59 4.38 19.84 11.19
C ALA A 59 5.48 20.87 11.54
N PRO A 60 5.75 21.12 12.83
CA PRO A 60 6.83 22.01 13.22
C PRO A 60 8.18 21.50 12.69
N GLU A 61 9.03 22.41 12.21
CA GLU A 61 10.41 22.06 11.89
C GLU A 61 11.12 21.49 13.13
N VAL A 62 11.89 20.41 12.92
CA VAL A 62 12.66 19.75 13.97
C VAL A 62 14.16 19.92 13.73
N SER A 63 14.91 20.08 14.82
CA SER A 63 16.37 20.25 14.75
C SER A 63 17.08 18.99 14.25
N ASN A 64 17.82 19.10 13.15
CA ASN A 64 18.72 18.04 12.64
C ASN A 64 20.15 18.10 13.23
N GLU A 65 20.37 18.93 14.25
CA GLU A 65 21.65 18.96 14.96
C GLU A 65 21.89 17.63 15.73
N PRO A 66 23.09 17.03 15.62
CA PRO A 66 23.45 15.84 16.39
C PRO A 66 23.34 16.06 17.90
N VAL A 67 22.93 15.01 18.63
CA VAL A 67 22.86 15.03 20.09
C VAL A 67 23.99 14.20 20.68
N THR A 68 24.95 14.84 21.35
CA THR A 68 26.11 14.15 21.94
C THR A 68 25.75 13.45 23.25
N ALA A 69 26.14 12.19 23.42
CA ALA A 69 25.97 11.46 24.68
C ALA A 69 27.03 11.84 25.74
N GLU A 70 26.76 11.53 27.01
CA GLU A 70 27.70 11.79 28.12
C GLU A 70 29.02 11.01 27.95
N TYR A 71 28.92 9.76 27.48
CA TYR A 71 30.06 8.88 27.24
C TYR A 71 30.23 8.61 25.74
N GLU A 72 30.07 9.65 24.91
CA GLU A 72 30.07 9.56 23.44
C GLU A 72 31.19 8.66 22.89
N ASP A 73 30.81 7.61 22.16
CA ASP A 73 31.75 6.81 21.38
C ASP A 73 31.83 7.40 19.97
N ALA A 74 32.89 8.16 19.70
CA ALA A 74 33.08 8.84 18.41
C ALA A 74 33.24 7.88 17.22
N ASP A 75 33.54 6.60 17.45
CA ASP A 75 33.65 5.58 16.39
C ASP A 75 32.29 5.12 15.88
N ILE A 76 31.25 5.17 16.73
CA ILE A 76 29.89 4.78 16.33
C ILE A 76 29.23 5.93 15.56
N SER A 77 28.82 5.66 14.33
CA SER A 77 27.93 6.53 13.56
C SER A 77 26.46 6.17 13.82
N LEU A 78 25.60 7.18 13.86
CA LEU A 78 24.14 7.04 14.03
C LEU A 78 23.46 8.00 13.05
N TRP A 79 22.57 7.47 12.22
CA TRP A 79 21.73 8.28 11.34
C TRP A 79 20.37 7.62 11.11
N PHE A 80 19.45 8.36 10.50
CA PHE A 80 18.12 7.87 10.16
C PHE A 80 17.91 7.80 8.65
N ASP A 81 16.99 6.95 8.24
CA ASP A 81 16.52 6.88 6.86
C ASP A 81 15.02 6.61 6.79
N HIS A 82 14.45 6.73 5.59
CA HIS A 82 13.08 6.36 5.30
C HIS A 82 12.86 4.85 5.54
N SER A 83 11.66 4.47 6.00
CA SER A 83 11.27 3.06 6.21
C SER A 83 11.30 2.20 4.93
N TYR A 84 11.34 2.85 3.77
CA TYR A 84 11.36 2.23 2.44
C TYR A 84 12.70 2.40 1.70
N TYR A 85 13.78 2.66 2.44
CA TYR A 85 15.15 2.59 1.92
C TYR A 85 15.88 1.36 2.47
N ASN A 86 16.28 0.43 1.59
CA ASN A 86 16.92 -0.84 1.95
C ASN A 86 18.44 -0.63 2.09
N THR A 87 18.90 -0.02 3.18
CA THR A 87 20.33 0.18 3.44
C THR A 87 21.08 -1.16 3.52
N PRO A 88 21.97 -1.48 2.56
CA PRO A 88 22.81 -2.67 2.66
C PRO A 88 23.76 -2.56 3.86
N ALA A 89 24.15 -3.70 4.44
CA ALA A 89 25.07 -3.68 5.59
C ALA A 89 26.43 -3.05 5.25
N GLU A 90 26.84 -3.03 3.99
CA GLU A 90 28.08 -2.39 3.51
C GLU A 90 28.00 -0.85 3.48
N GLU A 91 26.80 -0.28 3.48
CA GLU A 91 26.59 1.17 3.41
C GLU A 91 26.71 1.79 4.80
N THR A 92 27.92 2.21 5.14
CA THR A 92 28.30 2.70 6.49
C THR A 92 28.40 4.21 6.62
N THR A 93 28.17 4.95 5.53
CA THR A 93 28.33 6.40 5.50
C THR A 93 27.01 7.09 5.86
N PRO A 94 26.97 7.93 6.91
CA PRO A 94 25.78 8.70 7.25
C PRO A 94 25.33 9.62 6.11
N ASN A 95 24.01 9.66 5.86
CA ASN A 95 23.37 10.51 4.84
C ASN A 95 23.14 11.97 5.31
N GLY A 96 23.61 12.33 6.52
CA GLY A 96 23.42 13.66 7.13
C GLY A 96 22.12 13.84 7.92
N ARG A 97 21.25 12.83 7.97
CA ARG A 97 20.00 12.83 8.75
C ARG A 97 20.24 12.34 10.18
N ASN A 98 20.45 13.26 11.12
CA ASN A 98 20.71 12.97 12.53
C ASN A 98 19.42 12.85 13.37
N THR A 99 18.27 13.23 12.79
CA THR A 99 16.94 13.09 13.39
C THR A 99 15.96 12.63 12.30
N TYR A 100 14.80 12.11 12.71
CA TYR A 100 13.70 11.83 11.80
C TYR A 100 12.38 12.36 12.39
N GLN A 101 11.46 12.85 11.54
CA GLN A 101 10.09 13.18 11.91
C GLN A 101 9.15 12.27 11.12
N ILE A 102 8.63 11.25 11.80
CA ILE A 102 7.62 10.33 11.25
C ILE A 102 6.32 11.11 11.12
N LYS A 103 5.66 11.07 9.96
CA LYS A 103 4.37 11.75 9.77
C LYS A 103 3.30 10.73 9.45
N LEU A 104 2.21 10.77 10.21
CA LEU A 104 1.15 9.78 10.14
C LEU A 104 -0.20 10.40 10.51
N ALA A 105 -1.29 9.88 9.98
CA ALA A 105 -2.65 10.19 10.35
C ALA A 105 -3.03 9.51 11.67
N LYS A 106 -4.23 9.77 12.16
CA LYS A 106 -4.83 8.97 13.25
C LYS A 106 -5.24 7.60 12.70
N ASN A 107 -5.09 6.56 13.52
CA ASN A 107 -5.35 5.16 13.15
C ASN A 107 -4.39 4.59 12.08
N GLU A 108 -3.14 5.05 12.07
CA GLU A 108 -2.11 4.60 11.13
C GLU A 108 -0.89 4.04 11.88
N THR A 109 -0.11 3.18 11.23
CA THR A 109 1.24 2.82 11.66
C THR A 109 2.24 3.28 10.60
N GLU A 110 3.25 4.07 10.99
CA GLU A 110 4.32 4.52 10.08
C GLU A 110 5.66 4.48 10.83
N GLY A 111 6.78 4.50 10.10
CA GLY A 111 8.08 4.31 10.73
C GLY A 111 9.26 5.00 10.05
N CYS A 112 10.44 4.76 10.62
CA CYS A 112 11.71 5.14 10.02
C CYS A 112 12.79 4.10 10.36
N HIS A 113 13.88 4.12 9.60
CA HIS A 113 15.08 3.36 9.93
C HIS A 113 16.00 4.19 10.82
N LEU A 114 16.61 3.53 11.80
CA LEU A 114 17.77 3.97 12.56
C LEU A 114 18.93 3.05 12.19
N LEU A 115 20.05 3.61 11.77
CA LEU A 115 21.23 2.87 11.38
C LEU A 115 22.37 3.18 12.35
N LEU A 116 23.11 2.13 12.72
CA LEU A 116 24.34 2.22 13.49
C LEU A 116 25.48 1.56 12.71
N SER A 117 26.64 2.21 12.61
CA SER A 117 27.85 1.60 12.06
C SER A 117 29.05 1.96 12.93
N SER A 118 30.12 1.17 12.84
CA SER A 118 31.34 1.37 13.63
C SER A 118 32.53 0.82 12.85
N SER A 119 33.70 1.47 12.92
CA SER A 119 34.89 0.96 12.22
C SER A 119 35.47 -0.29 12.89
N GLU A 120 35.25 -0.43 14.20
CA GLU A 120 35.59 -1.60 15.01
C GLU A 120 34.35 -2.35 15.48
N ALA A 121 34.50 -3.65 15.77
CA ALA A 121 33.41 -4.44 16.32
C ALA A 121 33.08 -4.01 17.75
N LYS A 122 31.79 -3.95 18.09
CA LYS A 122 31.28 -3.60 19.42
C LYS A 122 30.30 -4.68 19.87
N ALA A 123 30.40 -5.13 21.12
CA ALA A 123 29.56 -6.21 21.64
C ALA A 123 28.75 -5.77 22.87
N GLY A 124 27.59 -6.41 23.07
CA GLY A 124 26.75 -6.20 24.25
C GLY A 124 26.12 -4.80 24.30
N LEU A 125 25.78 -4.22 23.15
CA LEU A 125 25.13 -2.91 23.10
C LEU A 125 23.63 -3.05 23.36
N THR A 126 23.02 -2.04 23.96
CA THR A 126 21.54 -1.95 24.06
C THR A 126 21.03 -0.70 23.37
N LEU A 127 19.88 -0.80 22.71
CA LEU A 127 19.18 0.31 22.09
C LEU A 127 17.84 0.50 22.78
N SER A 128 17.53 1.75 23.13
CA SER A 128 16.23 2.11 23.68
C SER A 128 15.70 3.38 23.03
N VAL A 129 14.40 3.39 22.75
CA VAL A 129 13.68 4.59 22.32
C VAL A 129 12.66 4.91 23.41
N SER A 130 12.58 6.16 23.88
CA SER A 130 11.57 6.55 24.87
C SER A 130 10.17 6.56 24.25
N LYS A 131 9.11 6.53 25.07
CA LYS A 131 7.75 6.75 24.55
C LYS A 131 7.69 8.12 23.85
N PHE A 132 7.06 8.16 22.68
CA PHE A 132 6.70 9.41 22.00
C PHE A 132 5.69 10.16 22.85
N LYS A 133 5.99 11.41 23.22
CA LYS A 133 5.13 12.26 24.06
C LYS A 133 4.90 13.62 23.43
N ASN A 134 3.65 14.09 23.48
CA ASN A 134 3.32 15.48 23.13
C ASN A 134 3.42 16.41 24.36
N ALA A 135 3.16 17.71 24.14
CA ALA A 135 3.23 18.73 25.19
C ALA A 135 2.29 18.46 26.39
N ASP A 136 1.15 17.80 26.15
CA ASP A 136 0.17 17.42 27.18
C ASP A 136 0.49 16.07 27.86
N GLY A 137 1.61 15.44 27.51
CA GLY A 137 2.04 14.16 28.06
C GLY A 137 1.28 12.94 27.53
N LYS A 138 0.46 13.10 26.48
CA LYS A 138 -0.17 12.01 25.73
C LYS A 138 0.89 11.24 24.98
N LYS A 139 0.63 9.95 24.73
CA LYS A 139 1.63 9.00 24.24
C LYS A 139 1.12 8.24 23.04
N LEU A 140 2.03 7.98 22.10
CA LEU A 140 1.81 7.04 21.01
C LEU A 140 2.37 5.66 21.38
N ASP A 141 1.76 4.63 20.80
CA ASP A 141 2.29 3.27 20.86
C ASP A 141 3.48 3.17 19.89
N LYS A 142 4.47 2.32 20.22
CA LYS A 142 5.67 2.18 19.41
C LYS A 142 6.28 0.79 19.53
N GLU A 143 7.01 0.41 18.51
CA GLU A 143 7.81 -0.81 18.46
C GLU A 143 9.20 -0.46 17.91
N VAL A 144 10.22 -1.18 18.38
CA VAL A 144 11.59 -1.05 17.84
C VAL A 144 11.98 -2.45 17.38
N CYS A 145 12.25 -2.61 16.10
CA CYS A 145 12.64 -3.88 15.50
C CYS A 145 14.11 -3.86 15.09
N TYR A 146 14.72 -5.04 15.06
CA TYR A 146 16.05 -5.32 14.58
C TYR A 146 15.98 -5.79 13.13
N GLY A 147 16.70 -5.14 12.22
CA GLY A 147 16.79 -5.58 10.82
C GLY A 147 17.68 -6.81 10.68
N TRP A 148 17.09 -7.95 10.36
CA TRP A 148 17.84 -9.18 10.09
C TRP A 148 18.34 -9.18 8.65
N TYR A 149 19.66 -9.22 8.47
CA TYR A 149 20.30 -9.22 7.16
C TYR A 149 20.44 -10.64 6.58
N PHE A 150 20.08 -10.79 5.31
CA PHE A 150 20.46 -11.93 4.48
C PHE A 150 21.66 -11.56 3.60
N ASP A 151 22.66 -12.44 3.57
CA ASP A 151 23.78 -12.32 2.63
C ASP A 151 23.37 -12.76 1.22
N ASP A 152 24.00 -12.18 0.21
CA ASP A 152 23.97 -12.62 -1.20
C ASP A 152 22.56 -12.66 -1.82
N VAL A 153 21.74 -11.65 -1.53
CA VAL A 153 20.51 -11.36 -2.28
C VAL A 153 20.92 -10.53 -3.50
N ASP A 154 21.03 -11.18 -4.66
CA ASP A 154 21.53 -10.56 -5.90
C ASP A 154 22.88 -9.84 -5.70
N GLY A 155 23.81 -10.53 -5.03
CA GLY A 155 25.15 -10.01 -4.72
C GLY A 155 25.20 -8.92 -3.62
N LYS A 156 24.09 -8.64 -2.94
CA LYS A 156 23.99 -7.64 -1.86
C LYS A 156 23.59 -8.26 -0.52
N THR A 157 23.88 -7.56 0.57
CA THR A 157 23.36 -7.89 1.90
C THR A 157 22.10 -7.07 2.14
N VAL A 158 20.95 -7.71 2.36
CA VAL A 158 19.65 -7.04 2.43
C VAL A 158 18.94 -7.41 3.73
N ALA A 159 18.49 -6.41 4.49
CA ALA A 159 17.60 -6.63 5.63
C ALA A 159 16.19 -6.95 5.13
N ASP A 160 15.52 -7.93 5.73
CA ASP A 160 14.11 -8.17 5.41
C ASP A 160 13.29 -8.60 6.64
N PRO A 161 13.56 -9.71 7.36
CA PRO A 161 12.86 -9.97 8.62
C PRO A 161 13.17 -8.88 9.64
N ILE A 162 12.14 -8.44 10.38
CA ILE A 162 12.27 -7.38 11.38
C ILE A 162 11.70 -7.80 12.74
N PRO A 163 12.33 -8.75 13.44
CA PRO A 163 11.96 -9.06 14.82
C PRO A 163 12.02 -7.79 15.70
N VAL A 164 11.01 -7.53 16.51
CA VAL A 164 11.09 -6.70 17.74
C VAL A 164 12.42 -6.94 18.47
N LEU A 165 13.10 -5.84 18.80
CA LEU A 165 14.34 -5.82 19.55
C LEU A 165 14.07 -6.00 21.04
N GLU A 166 14.63 -7.04 21.64
CA GLU A 166 14.36 -7.42 23.05
C GLU A 166 15.61 -7.49 23.91
N HIS A 167 16.78 -7.63 23.28
CA HIS A 167 18.04 -7.91 23.94
C HIS A 167 19.18 -7.02 23.43
N GLU A 168 20.37 -7.33 23.94
CA GLU A 168 21.61 -6.76 23.46
C GLU A 168 21.85 -7.13 21.99
N PHE A 169 22.61 -6.30 21.30
CA PHE A 169 23.07 -6.54 19.94
C PHE A 169 24.55 -6.20 19.81
N ASP A 170 25.16 -6.75 18.77
CA ASP A 170 26.54 -6.48 18.41
C ASP A 170 26.61 -5.67 17.11
N LEU A 171 27.62 -4.83 16.99
CA LEU A 171 27.99 -4.20 15.72
C LEU A 171 29.20 -4.90 15.14
N ALA A 172 29.06 -5.40 13.91
CA ALA A 172 30.19 -5.87 13.13
C ALA A 172 31.03 -4.68 12.63
N ALA A 173 32.35 -4.86 12.61
CA ALA A 173 33.27 -3.85 12.09
C ALA A 173 32.96 -3.52 10.62
N ASN A 174 32.86 -2.23 10.29
CA ASN A 174 32.60 -1.71 8.94
C ASN A 174 31.31 -2.25 8.31
N LYS A 175 30.29 -2.50 9.15
CA LYS A 175 28.94 -2.83 8.71
C LYS A 175 27.91 -1.97 9.43
N SER A 176 26.83 -1.68 8.75
CA SER A 176 25.63 -1.05 9.30
C SER A 176 24.68 -2.08 9.87
N GLN A 177 24.13 -1.79 11.04
CA GLN A 177 23.01 -2.51 11.62
C GLN A 177 21.78 -1.61 11.58
N MET A 178 20.70 -2.14 11.01
CA MET A 178 19.42 -1.45 10.90
C MET A 178 18.50 -1.78 12.08
N PHE A 179 17.75 -0.76 12.49
CA PHE A 179 16.63 -0.88 13.40
C PHE A 179 15.43 -0.13 12.80
N VAL A 180 14.24 -0.70 12.93
CA VAL A 180 13.00 -0.05 12.49
C VAL A 180 12.29 0.53 13.71
N ILE A 181 12.01 1.83 13.71
CA ILE A 181 11.20 2.47 14.74
C ILE A 181 9.79 2.64 14.17
N LYS A 182 8.84 1.83 14.66
CA LYS A 182 7.43 1.90 14.26
C LYS A 182 6.66 2.73 15.28
N VAL A 183 5.80 3.62 14.81
CA VAL A 183 4.91 4.44 15.64
C VAL A 183 3.48 4.20 15.19
N LYS A 184 2.61 3.90 16.15
CA LYS A 184 1.18 3.65 15.90
C LYS A 184 0.34 4.69 16.61
N SER A 185 -0.53 5.34 15.84
CA SER A 185 -1.58 6.22 16.36
C SER A 185 -2.89 5.43 16.48
N LYS A 186 -3.80 5.92 17.32
CA LYS A 186 -5.19 5.47 17.44
C LYS A 186 -6.11 6.50 16.82
N ALA A 187 -7.34 6.11 16.49
CA ALA A 187 -8.36 7.03 15.99
C ALA A 187 -8.59 8.24 16.92
N ASP A 188 -8.41 8.07 18.23
CA ASP A 188 -8.56 9.12 19.25
C ASP A 188 -7.22 9.76 19.69
N SER A 189 -6.11 9.41 19.04
CA SER A 189 -4.81 10.03 19.35
C SER A 189 -4.86 11.53 19.01
N PRO A 190 -4.45 12.41 19.94
CA PRO A 190 -4.39 13.84 19.66
C PRO A 190 -3.44 14.14 18.50
N ALA A 191 -3.88 15.00 17.59
CA ALA A 191 -3.04 15.52 16.52
C ALA A 191 -1.87 16.35 17.07
N GLY A 192 -0.87 16.58 16.24
CA GLY A 192 0.29 17.42 16.52
C GLY A 192 1.57 16.66 16.86
N GLN A 193 2.54 17.41 17.39
CA GLN A 193 3.92 16.97 17.55
C GLN A 193 4.14 16.10 18.81
N TYR A 194 4.84 14.98 18.61
CA TYR A 194 5.36 14.10 19.65
C TYR A 194 6.89 14.00 19.53
N SER A 195 7.56 13.80 20.66
CA SER A 195 9.02 13.64 20.73
C SER A 195 9.43 12.41 21.52
N ALA A 196 10.53 11.79 21.11
CA ALA A 196 11.20 10.71 21.79
C ALA A 196 12.73 10.84 21.66
N THR A 197 13.44 10.13 22.53
CA THR A 197 14.91 10.06 22.53
C THR A 197 15.34 8.63 22.29
N VAL A 198 16.29 8.46 21.39
CA VAL A 198 17.05 7.24 21.15
C VAL A 198 18.29 7.25 22.03
N LYS A 199 18.60 6.12 22.67
CA LYS A 199 19.83 5.92 23.45
C LYS A 199 20.44 4.57 23.14
N VAL A 200 21.71 4.57 22.77
CA VAL A 200 22.56 3.38 22.68
C VAL A 200 23.44 3.33 23.93
N LYS A 201 23.53 2.17 24.57
CA LYS A 201 24.42 1.97 25.71
C LYS A 201 25.43 0.86 25.45
N ASP A 202 26.60 0.98 26.06
CA ASP A 202 27.58 -0.10 26.15
C ASP A 202 27.15 -1.20 27.14
N ALA A 203 27.95 -2.26 27.22
CA ALA A 203 27.75 -3.38 28.15
C ALA A 203 27.84 -2.97 29.64
N ASP A 204 28.44 -1.82 29.97
CA ASP A 204 28.46 -1.26 31.32
C ASP A 204 27.18 -0.43 31.63
N GLY A 205 26.29 -0.26 30.64
CA GLY A 205 25.06 0.52 30.75
C GLY A 205 25.24 2.04 30.60
N LYS A 206 26.41 2.51 30.16
CA LYS A 206 26.68 3.93 29.89
C LYS A 206 26.07 4.34 28.55
N VAL A 207 25.47 5.53 28.48
CA VAL A 207 24.92 6.05 27.21
C VAL A 207 26.07 6.56 26.35
N ILE A 208 26.33 5.88 25.23
CA ILE A 208 27.46 6.13 24.33
C ILE A 208 27.06 6.77 22.99
N LYS A 209 25.77 6.71 22.64
CA LYS A 209 25.15 7.50 21.55
C LYS A 209 23.72 7.85 21.89
N GLN A 210 23.25 8.96 21.35
CA GLN A 210 21.84 9.35 21.45
C GLN A 210 21.39 10.19 20.26
N ALA A 211 20.09 10.25 20.06
CA ALA A 211 19.46 11.11 19.07
C ALA A 211 18.03 11.47 19.49
N ASN A 212 17.47 12.51 18.90
CA ASN A 212 16.04 12.78 18.98
C ASN A 212 15.34 12.15 17.77
N VAL A 213 14.09 11.74 17.99
CA VAL A 213 13.20 11.26 16.94
C VAL A 213 11.80 11.77 17.25
N TYR A 214 11.06 12.11 16.22
CA TYR A 214 9.82 12.85 16.31
C TYR A 214 8.71 12.13 15.55
N ALA A 215 7.46 12.37 15.96
CA ALA A 215 6.29 11.95 15.20
C ALA A 215 5.30 13.12 15.14
N TYR A 216 4.69 13.38 13.98
CA TYR A 216 3.63 14.36 13.80
C TYR A 216 2.35 13.67 13.36
N VAL A 217 1.31 13.74 14.20
CA VAL A 217 0.00 13.14 13.91
C VAL A 217 -0.88 14.17 13.21
N TRP A 218 -1.20 13.97 11.93
CA TRP A 218 -2.13 14.82 11.19
C TRP A 218 -3.56 14.75 11.76
N ASP A 219 -4.32 15.83 11.64
CA ASP A 219 -5.69 15.93 12.18
C ASP A 219 -6.79 15.31 11.27
N PHE A 220 -6.52 14.14 10.71
CA PHE A 220 -7.54 13.30 10.07
C PHE A 220 -7.33 11.83 10.45
N THR A 221 -8.35 11.00 10.23
CA THR A 221 -8.34 9.59 10.65
C THR A 221 -8.51 8.68 9.45
N LEU A 222 -7.63 7.69 9.31
CA LEU A 222 -7.79 6.63 8.32
C LEU A 222 -8.88 5.65 8.75
N PRO A 223 -9.60 5.06 7.79
CA PRO A 223 -10.64 4.10 8.13
C PRO A 223 -10.05 2.82 8.76
N VAL A 224 -10.86 2.13 9.57
CA VAL A 224 -10.46 0.83 10.11
C VAL A 224 -10.44 -0.23 9.00
N ALA A 225 -11.51 -0.26 8.21
CA ALA A 225 -11.63 -1.01 6.96
C ALA A 225 -10.95 -0.22 5.84
N SER A 226 -9.85 -0.72 5.29
CA SER A 226 -9.17 -0.06 4.18
C SER A 226 -9.99 -0.12 2.90
N TYR A 227 -9.90 0.93 2.09
CA TYR A 227 -10.55 1.04 0.78
C TYR A 227 -9.90 0.08 -0.22
N CYS A 228 -8.57 -0.04 -0.20
CA CYS A 228 -7.87 -1.08 -0.95
C CYS A 228 -8.02 -2.43 -0.25
N LYS A 229 -8.60 -3.39 -0.95
CA LYS A 229 -8.73 -4.76 -0.45
C LYS A 229 -7.44 -5.53 -0.70
N THR A 230 -7.11 -6.41 0.22
CA THR A 230 -5.94 -7.29 0.11
C THR A 230 -6.38 -8.72 0.26
N LEU A 231 -5.66 -9.65 -0.37
CA LEU A 231 -5.97 -11.06 -0.22
C LEU A 231 -4.74 -11.94 -0.47
N THR A 232 -4.40 -12.83 0.47
CA THR A 232 -3.25 -13.75 0.31
C THR A 232 -3.48 -15.13 0.91
N ASP A 233 -2.78 -16.18 0.43
CA ASP A 233 -2.77 -17.47 1.12
C ASP A 233 -1.89 -17.38 2.37
N LEU A 234 -2.42 -17.89 3.49
CA LEU A 234 -1.65 -18.19 4.69
C LEU A 234 -1.71 -19.71 4.86
N ASN A 235 -0.60 -20.37 4.54
CA ASN A 235 -0.52 -21.81 4.58
C ASN A 235 -0.46 -22.31 6.03
N GLU A 236 -1.56 -22.92 6.48
CA GLU A 236 -1.71 -23.47 7.84
C GLU A 236 -0.61 -24.50 8.17
N TRP A 237 -0.29 -25.39 7.23
CA TRP A 237 0.73 -26.41 7.44
C TRP A 237 2.12 -25.81 7.64
N SER A 238 2.48 -24.77 6.87
CA SER A 238 3.73 -24.02 7.06
C SER A 238 3.78 -23.36 8.44
N VAL A 239 2.67 -22.79 8.92
CA VAL A 239 2.58 -22.22 10.28
C VAL A 239 2.85 -23.31 11.34
N ILE A 240 2.18 -24.45 11.23
CA ILE A 240 2.33 -25.58 12.16
C ILE A 240 3.76 -26.11 12.15
N VAL A 241 4.34 -26.38 10.97
CA VAL A 241 5.71 -26.91 10.85
C VAL A 241 6.76 -25.89 11.26
N GLY A 242 6.57 -24.60 10.93
CA GLY A 242 7.48 -23.53 11.30
C GLY A 242 7.47 -23.21 12.80
N ALA A 243 6.38 -23.52 13.50
CA ALA A 243 6.29 -23.41 14.96
C ALA A 243 6.74 -24.70 15.68
N ASN A 244 6.54 -25.88 15.08
CA ASN A 244 6.89 -27.16 15.70
C ASN A 244 8.39 -27.47 15.62
N ARG A 245 9.04 -27.39 16.78
CA ARG A 245 10.22 -28.24 17.06
C ARG A 245 9.77 -29.69 16.97
N GLU A 246 10.64 -30.56 16.44
CA GLU A 246 10.45 -32.01 16.30
C GLU A 246 9.45 -32.63 17.31
N GLY A 247 8.26 -33.04 16.85
CA GLY A 247 7.46 -34.08 17.50
C GLY A 247 6.25 -33.71 18.37
N THR A 248 5.77 -32.46 18.42
CA THR A 248 4.52 -32.13 19.12
C THR A 248 3.30 -32.16 18.20
N THR A 249 2.60 -33.30 18.16
CA THR A 249 1.17 -33.34 17.80
C THR A 249 0.37 -33.05 19.06
N SER A 250 -0.17 -31.85 19.19
CA SER A 250 -1.09 -31.53 20.27
C SER A 250 -2.39 -31.04 19.67
N ASP A 251 -3.40 -31.91 19.74
CA ASP A 251 -4.77 -31.64 19.32
C ASP A 251 -5.26 -30.29 19.88
N GLY A 252 -5.75 -29.41 19.00
CA GLY A 252 -6.42 -28.14 19.35
C GLY A 252 -5.57 -26.87 19.36
N LEU A 253 -4.24 -26.96 19.18
CA LEU A 253 -3.34 -25.79 19.18
C LEU A 253 -3.10 -25.17 17.80
N GLU A 254 -3.54 -25.87 16.75
CA GLU A 254 -3.32 -25.51 15.35
C GLU A 254 -4.14 -24.26 14.96
N ASP A 255 -5.41 -24.21 15.38
CA ASP A 255 -6.30 -23.09 15.05
C ASP A 255 -5.92 -21.81 15.79
N ASP A 256 -5.51 -21.89 17.06
CA ASP A 256 -5.08 -20.74 17.84
C ASP A 256 -3.74 -20.17 17.34
N LEU A 257 -2.82 -21.04 16.91
CA LEU A 257 -1.58 -20.62 16.28
C LEU A 257 -1.85 -19.93 14.93
N TYR A 258 -2.70 -20.53 14.10
CA TYR A 258 -3.13 -19.92 12.84
C TYR A 258 -3.78 -18.56 13.06
N ALA A 259 -4.68 -18.46 14.04
CA ALA A 259 -5.35 -17.23 14.44
C ALA A 259 -4.35 -16.11 14.79
N ARG A 260 -3.27 -16.40 15.53
CA ARG A 260 -2.23 -15.40 15.86
C ARG A 260 -1.50 -14.88 14.62
N TYR A 261 -1.20 -15.74 13.66
CA TYR A 261 -0.56 -15.34 12.40
C TYR A 261 -1.51 -14.52 11.52
N TYR A 262 -2.79 -14.93 11.45
CA TYR A 262 -3.83 -14.21 10.74
C TYR A 262 -4.08 -12.82 11.36
N GLU A 263 -4.16 -12.73 12.69
CA GLU A 263 -4.34 -11.46 13.42
C GLU A 263 -3.15 -10.51 13.20
N TYR A 264 -1.93 -11.04 13.15
CA TYR A 264 -0.75 -10.24 12.79
C TYR A 264 -0.86 -9.66 11.38
N LEU A 265 -1.36 -10.43 10.39
CA LEU A 265 -1.57 -9.93 9.03
C LEU A 265 -2.72 -8.91 8.97
N LEU A 266 -3.82 -9.13 9.69
CA LEU A 266 -4.91 -8.15 9.81
C LEU A 266 -4.44 -6.82 10.43
N ASP A 267 -3.58 -6.87 11.45
CA ASP A 267 -2.96 -5.67 12.03
C ASP A 267 -2.06 -4.92 11.04
N ASN A 268 -1.62 -5.60 9.98
CA ASN A 268 -0.87 -5.05 8.85
C ASN A 268 -1.73 -4.85 7.60
N LYS A 269 -3.06 -4.78 7.74
CA LYS A 269 -4.01 -4.52 6.63
C LYS A 269 -3.96 -5.57 5.50
N VAL A 270 -3.45 -6.77 5.80
CA VAL A 270 -3.40 -7.90 4.88
C VAL A 270 -4.42 -8.96 5.30
N ASN A 271 -5.42 -9.20 4.44
CA ASN A 271 -6.39 -10.27 4.68
C ASN A 271 -5.93 -11.57 4.05
N CYS A 272 -6.32 -12.70 4.65
CA CYS A 272 -6.01 -14.03 4.12
C CYS A 272 -7.24 -14.71 3.49
N TYR A 273 -7.00 -15.65 2.57
CA TYR A 273 -8.03 -16.51 1.98
C TYR A 273 -8.90 -17.18 3.03
N THR A 274 -8.28 -17.92 3.94
CA THR A 274 -8.98 -18.73 4.94
C THR A 274 -9.03 -17.97 6.27
N LEU A 275 -10.24 -17.78 6.81
CA LEU A 275 -10.42 -17.24 8.15
C LEU A 275 -9.97 -18.26 9.20
N PRO A 276 -9.49 -17.84 10.39
CA PRO A 276 -9.20 -18.78 11.46
C PRO A 276 -10.47 -19.54 11.88
N TYR A 277 -10.28 -20.80 12.31
CA TYR A 277 -11.35 -21.77 12.58
C TYR A 277 -12.18 -22.19 11.35
N ALA A 278 -11.91 -21.63 10.16
CA ALA A 278 -12.43 -22.16 8.91
C ALA A 278 -11.47 -23.21 8.33
N LYS A 279 -12.01 -24.27 7.73
CA LYS A 279 -11.20 -25.25 6.98
C LYS A 279 -11.58 -25.20 5.51
N ARG A 280 -10.66 -24.79 4.63
CA ARG A 280 -10.88 -24.65 3.16
C ARG A 280 -12.08 -23.78 2.78
N GLY A 281 -12.32 -22.71 3.54
CA GLY A 281 -13.48 -21.82 3.35
C GLY A 281 -14.81 -22.40 3.84
N TRP A 282 -14.79 -23.48 4.64
CA TRP A 282 -15.98 -24.01 5.29
C TRP A 282 -16.04 -23.59 6.75
N PHE A 283 -17.19 -23.06 7.16
CA PHE A 283 -17.42 -22.54 8.50
C PHE A 283 -18.20 -23.55 9.32
N TRP A 284 -17.51 -24.22 10.25
CA TRP A 284 -18.11 -25.25 11.09
C TRP A 284 -18.36 -24.78 12.53
N THR A 285 -17.62 -23.78 13.00
CA THR A 285 -17.67 -23.29 14.39
C THR A 285 -18.09 -21.81 14.50
N ASP A 286 -18.66 -21.40 15.63
CA ASP A 286 -19.16 -20.01 15.82
C ASP A 286 -18.00 -19.01 16.03
N GLU A 287 -16.81 -19.50 16.36
CA GLU A 287 -15.58 -18.72 16.60
C GLU A 287 -15.14 -17.91 15.37
N VAL A 288 -15.51 -18.34 14.15
CA VAL A 288 -15.22 -17.59 12.93
C VAL A 288 -15.95 -16.25 12.87
N GLU A 289 -17.11 -16.13 13.53
CA GLU A 289 -17.96 -14.92 13.49
C GLU A 289 -17.22 -13.69 14.03
N LYS A 290 -16.24 -13.88 14.94
CA LYS A 290 -15.42 -12.76 15.45
C LYS A 290 -14.58 -12.09 14.36
N TYR A 291 -14.15 -12.83 13.33
CA TYR A 291 -13.39 -12.30 12.20
C TYR A 291 -14.31 -11.73 11.12
N LEU A 292 -15.48 -12.34 10.93
CA LEU A 292 -16.51 -11.80 10.03
C LEU A 292 -17.01 -10.42 10.50
N ASP A 293 -17.12 -10.24 11.83
CA ASP A 293 -17.47 -8.99 12.49
C ASP A 293 -16.30 -8.00 12.63
N ASP A 294 -15.06 -8.41 12.34
CA ASP A 294 -13.91 -7.53 12.44
C ASP A 294 -13.92 -6.55 11.25
N PRO A 295 -14.01 -5.21 11.49
CA PRO A 295 -13.96 -4.24 10.41
C PRO A 295 -12.60 -4.18 9.70
N ARG A 296 -11.52 -4.72 10.30
CA ARG A 296 -10.23 -4.88 9.61
C ARG A 296 -10.29 -5.98 8.56
N CYS A 297 -11.20 -6.95 8.72
CA CYS A 297 -11.45 -7.97 7.71
C CYS A 297 -12.30 -7.35 6.60
N THR A 298 -11.68 -7.08 5.45
CA THR A 298 -12.33 -6.47 4.28
C THR A 298 -12.58 -7.45 3.14
N ALA A 299 -11.87 -8.59 3.15
CA ALA A 299 -12.05 -9.67 2.17
C ALA A 299 -11.64 -11.02 2.77
N TYR A 300 -12.40 -12.08 2.43
CA TYR A 300 -12.03 -13.47 2.70
C TYR A 300 -12.60 -14.39 1.61
N THR A 301 -12.07 -15.60 1.47
CA THR A 301 -12.55 -16.53 0.45
C THR A 301 -13.51 -17.59 0.98
N LEU A 302 -14.45 -17.96 0.11
CA LEU A 302 -15.26 -19.16 0.22
C LEU A 302 -14.86 -20.13 -0.90
N PHE A 303 -14.90 -21.43 -0.60
CA PHE A 303 -14.65 -22.52 -1.56
C PHE A 303 -13.22 -22.60 -2.15
N TRP A 304 -12.22 -22.04 -1.47
CA TRP A 304 -10.81 -22.13 -1.85
C TRP A 304 -10.27 -23.58 -1.89
N LYS A 305 -9.56 -23.94 -2.99
CA LYS A 305 -8.90 -25.25 -3.22
C LYS A 305 -9.84 -26.46 -3.24
N TYR A 306 -11.06 -26.30 -3.74
CA TYR A 306 -11.93 -27.43 -4.06
C TYR A 306 -11.60 -27.98 -5.47
N ASP A 307 -11.16 -29.24 -5.60
CA ASP A 307 -11.05 -29.90 -6.92
C ASP A 307 -11.91 -31.16 -6.98
N PRO A 308 -12.87 -31.20 -7.92
CA PRO A 308 -13.76 -32.32 -8.04
C PRO A 308 -13.10 -33.69 -8.28
N ASN A 309 -11.86 -33.69 -8.77
CA ASN A 309 -11.12 -34.87 -9.21
C ASN A 309 -10.04 -35.33 -8.22
N TYR A 310 -9.77 -34.58 -7.14
CA TYR A 310 -8.71 -34.95 -6.19
C TYR A 310 -9.09 -36.22 -5.42
N ALA A 311 -8.14 -37.16 -5.29
CA ALA A 311 -8.43 -38.52 -4.80
C ALA A 311 -8.91 -38.57 -3.34
N LEU A 312 -8.56 -37.58 -2.50
CA LEU A 312 -9.09 -37.41 -1.14
C LEU A 312 -10.51 -36.79 -1.13
N ASP A 313 -10.93 -36.16 -2.23
CA ASP A 313 -12.15 -35.35 -2.33
C ASP A 313 -13.34 -36.06 -3.03
N LYS A 314 -13.11 -37.25 -3.60
CA LYS A 314 -14.17 -38.07 -4.23
C LYS A 314 -15.29 -38.46 -3.26
N THR A 315 -15.04 -38.42 -1.95
CA THR A 315 -16.07 -38.69 -0.93
C THR A 315 -16.84 -37.44 -0.49
N THR A 316 -16.23 -36.25 -0.59
CA THR A 316 -16.86 -34.95 -0.24
C THR A 316 -17.88 -34.49 -1.28
N HIS A 317 -17.76 -34.93 -2.54
CA HIS A 317 -18.68 -34.59 -3.63
C HIS A 317 -20.15 -34.81 -3.32
N LYS A 318 -20.44 -35.86 -2.54
CA LYS A 318 -21.81 -36.18 -2.13
C LYS A 318 -22.43 -35.07 -1.26
N TYR A 319 -21.60 -34.26 -0.62
CA TYR A 319 -21.99 -33.26 0.37
C TYR A 319 -21.88 -31.82 -0.15
N ILE A 320 -21.59 -31.56 -1.44
CA ILE A 320 -21.51 -30.18 -1.98
C ILE A 320 -22.78 -29.38 -1.65
N PRO A 321 -24.02 -29.88 -1.89
CA PRO A 321 -25.24 -29.15 -1.51
C PRO A 321 -25.32 -28.87 -0.01
N GLU A 322 -24.89 -29.81 0.83
CA GLU A 322 -24.92 -29.65 2.29
C GLU A 322 -23.88 -28.62 2.76
N ILE A 323 -22.70 -28.59 2.14
CA ILE A 323 -21.64 -27.60 2.42
C ILE A 323 -22.09 -26.20 1.95
N LEU A 324 -22.66 -26.10 0.74
CA LEU A 324 -23.23 -24.85 0.22
C LEU A 324 -24.32 -24.32 1.15
N GLN A 325 -25.30 -25.15 1.50
CA GLN A 325 -26.38 -24.77 2.41
C GLN A 325 -25.86 -24.37 3.79
N SER A 326 -24.97 -25.16 4.39
CA SER A 326 -24.41 -24.85 5.71
C SER A 326 -23.58 -23.56 5.72
N THR A 327 -22.85 -23.29 4.63
CA THR A 327 -22.09 -22.05 4.49
C THR A 327 -23.05 -20.89 4.35
N TYR A 328 -24.05 -20.99 3.46
CA TYR A 328 -25.09 -19.99 3.26
C TYR A 328 -25.84 -19.66 4.55
N ASP A 329 -26.38 -20.67 5.26
CA ASP A 329 -27.13 -20.51 6.51
C ASP A 329 -26.35 -19.72 7.56
N ARG A 330 -25.01 -19.76 7.49
CA ARG A 330 -24.13 -19.02 8.38
C ARG A 330 -23.83 -17.63 7.89
N VAL A 331 -23.27 -17.48 6.68
CA VAL A 331 -22.82 -16.16 6.21
C VAL A 331 -24.00 -15.23 5.93
N SER A 332 -25.16 -15.77 5.55
CA SER A 332 -26.39 -14.99 5.31
C SER A 332 -27.02 -14.40 6.57
N LYS A 333 -26.50 -14.71 7.77
CA LYS A 333 -26.95 -14.07 9.02
C LYS A 333 -26.75 -12.56 9.01
N LYS A 334 -25.75 -12.04 8.28
CA LYS A 334 -25.50 -10.59 8.12
C LYS A 334 -25.05 -10.27 6.69
N GLN A 335 -25.67 -9.25 6.08
CA GLN A 335 -25.28 -8.79 4.75
C GLN A 335 -23.80 -8.36 4.69
N GLU A 336 -23.30 -7.72 5.75
CA GLU A 336 -21.89 -7.30 5.84
C GLU A 336 -20.90 -8.46 5.68
N TRP A 337 -21.26 -9.68 6.12
CA TRP A 337 -20.41 -10.86 5.94
C TRP A 337 -20.39 -11.28 4.47
N LEU A 338 -21.54 -11.29 3.80
CA LEU A 338 -21.62 -11.56 2.36
C LEU A 338 -20.88 -10.50 1.54
N ASP A 339 -20.92 -9.22 1.93
CA ASP A 339 -20.26 -8.14 1.21
C ASP A 339 -18.71 -8.26 1.19
N LYS A 340 -18.16 -8.96 2.20
CA LYS A 340 -16.72 -9.27 2.34
C LYS A 340 -16.33 -10.63 1.74
N ALA A 341 -17.30 -11.45 1.31
CA ALA A 341 -17.07 -12.82 0.86
C ALA A 341 -16.75 -12.89 -0.64
N TYR A 342 -15.63 -13.52 -0.99
CA TYR A 342 -15.20 -13.77 -2.36
C TYR A 342 -15.19 -15.27 -2.66
N PHE A 343 -15.92 -15.70 -3.67
CA PHE A 343 -15.96 -17.09 -4.09
C PHE A 343 -14.77 -17.37 -5.00
N TYR A 344 -13.88 -18.26 -4.58
CA TYR A 344 -12.67 -18.61 -5.32
C TYR A 344 -12.57 -20.14 -5.52
N PRO A 345 -13.38 -20.72 -6.43
CA PRO A 345 -13.61 -22.17 -6.46
C PRO A 345 -12.66 -22.96 -7.37
N TYR A 346 -11.98 -22.30 -8.32
CA TYR A 346 -11.25 -23.02 -9.36
C TYR A 346 -9.92 -23.54 -8.84
N TYR A 347 -9.72 -24.86 -8.94
CA TYR A 347 -8.44 -25.51 -8.68
C TYR A 347 -8.33 -26.78 -9.54
N ASN A 348 -7.13 -27.03 -10.06
CA ASN A 348 -6.80 -28.22 -10.84
C ASN A 348 -5.65 -28.97 -10.18
N SER A 349 -5.97 -30.10 -9.55
CA SER A 349 -4.99 -30.93 -8.87
C SER A 349 -4.05 -31.69 -9.80
N THR A 350 -4.37 -31.81 -11.09
CA THR A 350 -3.50 -32.52 -12.05
C THR A 350 -2.16 -31.81 -12.20
N TYR A 351 -2.17 -30.47 -12.20
CA TYR A 351 -0.96 -29.64 -12.27
C TYR A 351 -0.77 -28.74 -11.03
N ASN A 352 -1.60 -28.91 -10.00
CA ASN A 352 -1.56 -28.13 -8.76
C ASN A 352 -1.60 -26.61 -9.01
N GLY A 353 -2.63 -26.15 -9.72
CA GLY A 353 -2.81 -24.73 -10.03
C GLY A 353 -4.26 -24.28 -9.99
N ASP A 354 -4.45 -23.00 -9.70
CA ASP A 354 -5.70 -22.30 -9.42
C ASP A 354 -6.05 -21.25 -10.50
N GLU A 355 -5.29 -21.22 -11.59
CA GLU A 355 -5.50 -20.30 -12.72
C GLU A 355 -6.02 -21.07 -13.96
N PRO A 356 -7.04 -20.55 -14.66
CA PRO A 356 -7.64 -21.25 -15.78
C PRO A 356 -6.74 -21.21 -17.03
N LEU A 357 -6.37 -22.40 -17.53
CA LEU A 357 -5.49 -22.56 -18.70
C LEU A 357 -6.18 -23.12 -19.95
N SER A 358 -7.51 -23.30 -19.91
CA SER A 358 -8.25 -23.91 -21.02
C SER A 358 -9.74 -23.57 -20.96
N VAL A 359 -10.46 -23.73 -22.08
CA VAL A 359 -11.93 -23.60 -22.12
C VAL A 359 -12.62 -24.56 -21.15
N ALA A 360 -12.05 -25.74 -20.89
CA ALA A 360 -12.59 -26.67 -19.90
C ALA A 360 -12.49 -26.10 -18.46
N ALA A 361 -11.41 -25.37 -18.16
CA ALA A 361 -11.27 -24.63 -16.91
C ALA A 361 -12.30 -23.51 -16.79
N LEU A 362 -12.50 -22.74 -17.85
CA LEU A 362 -13.51 -21.67 -17.88
C LEU A 362 -14.93 -22.23 -17.67
N ASN A 363 -15.26 -23.36 -18.29
CA ASN A 363 -16.54 -24.03 -18.06
C ASN A 363 -16.72 -24.53 -16.62
N ASN A 364 -15.64 -24.90 -15.93
CA ASN A 364 -15.69 -25.25 -14.52
C ASN A 364 -16.06 -24.02 -13.65
N ILE A 365 -15.49 -22.86 -13.96
CA ILE A 365 -15.84 -21.59 -13.30
C ILE A 365 -17.33 -21.26 -13.52
N LYS A 366 -17.83 -21.34 -14.77
CA LYS A 366 -19.26 -21.12 -15.08
C LYS A 366 -20.19 -22.09 -14.33
N MET A 367 -19.78 -23.36 -14.22
CA MET A 367 -20.52 -24.35 -13.45
C MET A 367 -20.61 -23.95 -11.97
N TRP A 368 -19.50 -23.48 -11.36
CA TRP A 368 -19.50 -22.99 -10.00
C TRP A 368 -20.36 -21.73 -9.82
N ASN A 369 -20.27 -20.77 -10.74
CA ASN A 369 -21.13 -19.59 -10.74
C ASN A 369 -22.62 -19.99 -10.69
N ALA A 370 -23.03 -20.94 -11.53
CA ALA A 370 -24.40 -21.44 -11.55
C ALA A 370 -24.80 -22.11 -10.22
N GLN A 371 -23.90 -22.86 -9.59
CA GLN A 371 -24.15 -23.45 -8.27
C GLN A 371 -24.28 -22.37 -7.19
N PHE A 372 -23.37 -21.39 -7.13
CA PHE A 372 -23.44 -20.33 -6.13
C PHE A 372 -24.68 -19.45 -6.31
N THR A 373 -25.06 -19.14 -7.55
CA THR A 373 -26.28 -18.37 -7.85
C THR A 373 -27.53 -19.02 -7.27
N GLU A 374 -27.62 -20.36 -7.24
CA GLU A 374 -28.77 -21.09 -6.69
C GLU A 374 -28.96 -20.84 -5.18
N TYR A 375 -27.87 -20.66 -4.43
CA TYR A 375 -27.90 -20.49 -2.97
C TYR A 375 -27.78 -19.02 -2.55
N PHE A 376 -26.83 -18.29 -3.13
CA PHE A 376 -26.44 -16.94 -2.72
C PHE A 376 -27.10 -15.84 -3.57
N GLY A 377 -27.62 -16.16 -4.75
CA GLY A 377 -28.06 -15.16 -5.71
C GLY A 377 -26.88 -14.34 -6.22
N GLU A 378 -26.91 -13.03 -6.00
CA GLU A 378 -25.78 -12.15 -6.31
C GLU A 378 -24.62 -12.43 -5.35
N HIS A 379 -23.44 -12.69 -5.91
CA HIS A 379 -22.25 -13.06 -5.15
C HIS A 379 -20.99 -12.63 -5.90
N LYS A 380 -19.87 -12.48 -5.19
CA LYS A 380 -18.59 -12.05 -5.78
C LYS A 380 -17.75 -13.25 -6.21
N LEU A 381 -17.71 -13.57 -7.51
CA LEU A 381 -16.88 -14.64 -8.05
C LEU A 381 -15.54 -14.07 -8.52
N ILE A 382 -14.48 -14.34 -7.78
CA ILE A 382 -13.12 -13.92 -8.12
C ILE A 382 -12.37 -14.99 -8.90
N THR A 383 -11.71 -14.59 -9.98
CA THR A 383 -10.90 -15.50 -10.82
C THR A 383 -9.56 -14.87 -11.16
N PRO A 384 -8.45 -15.37 -10.57
CA PRO A 384 -7.10 -15.01 -11.00
C PRO A 384 -6.76 -15.54 -12.39
N ILE A 385 -6.25 -14.67 -13.26
CA ILE A 385 -5.95 -14.98 -14.66
C ILE A 385 -4.55 -14.48 -15.03
N HIS A 386 -3.61 -15.39 -15.28
CA HIS A 386 -2.30 -15.05 -15.88
C HIS A 386 -2.25 -15.30 -17.39
N TYR A 387 -3.20 -16.07 -17.93
CA TYR A 387 -3.14 -16.53 -19.31
C TYR A 387 -4.42 -16.17 -20.04
N ASP A 388 -4.26 -15.62 -21.24
CA ASP A 388 -5.36 -15.30 -22.12
C ASP A 388 -5.05 -15.69 -23.57
N THR A 389 -6.09 -16.06 -24.29
CA THR A 389 -6.04 -16.43 -25.70
C THR A 389 -7.41 -16.35 -26.34
N MET A 390 -7.44 -16.16 -27.65
CA MET A 390 -8.67 -16.16 -28.43
C MET A 390 -9.28 -17.57 -28.49
N ILE A 391 -10.53 -17.71 -28.03
CA ILE A 391 -11.34 -18.92 -28.21
C ILE A 391 -11.90 -18.96 -29.64
N ASN A 392 -12.27 -17.80 -30.17
CA ASN A 392 -12.69 -17.58 -31.54
C ASN A 392 -12.29 -16.16 -31.98
N THR A 393 -12.73 -15.69 -33.15
CA THR A 393 -12.31 -14.39 -33.70
C THR A 393 -12.75 -13.16 -32.88
N THR A 394 -13.69 -13.30 -31.95
CA THR A 394 -14.30 -12.17 -31.22
C THR A 394 -14.39 -12.38 -29.71
N THR A 395 -13.86 -13.49 -29.19
CA THR A 395 -13.97 -13.90 -27.79
C THR A 395 -12.65 -14.47 -27.29
N ASP A 396 -12.08 -13.83 -26.27
CA ASP A 396 -10.94 -14.30 -25.46
C ASP A 396 -11.43 -14.95 -24.15
N PHE A 397 -10.54 -15.27 -23.21
CA PHE A 397 -10.95 -15.91 -21.94
C PHE A 397 -11.76 -14.95 -21.07
N PHE A 398 -11.35 -13.69 -20.98
CA PHE A 398 -12.06 -12.67 -20.21
C PHE A 398 -13.50 -12.49 -20.72
N LYS A 399 -13.65 -12.25 -22.02
CA LYS A 399 -14.98 -12.11 -22.65
C LYS A 399 -15.81 -13.38 -22.56
N TYR A 400 -15.18 -14.55 -22.56
CA TYR A 400 -15.91 -15.79 -22.36
C TYR A 400 -16.54 -15.89 -20.95
N LEU A 401 -15.97 -15.22 -19.96
CA LEU A 401 -16.43 -15.21 -18.56
C LEU A 401 -17.27 -13.96 -18.20
N GLU A 402 -17.51 -13.03 -19.13
CA GLU A 402 -18.10 -11.68 -18.85
C GLU A 402 -19.49 -11.68 -18.19
N ASN A 403 -20.22 -12.81 -18.25
CA ASN A 403 -21.53 -12.94 -17.61
C ASN A 403 -21.51 -13.87 -16.39
N ASP A 404 -20.34 -14.36 -16.01
CA ASP A 404 -20.15 -15.38 -14.98
C ASP A 404 -19.21 -14.93 -13.86
N VAL A 405 -18.26 -14.03 -14.15
CA VAL A 405 -17.32 -13.45 -13.20
C VAL A 405 -17.63 -11.96 -13.06
N ASN A 406 -17.60 -11.46 -11.82
CA ASN A 406 -17.80 -10.05 -11.49
C ASN A 406 -16.71 -9.49 -10.57
N VAL A 407 -15.67 -10.28 -10.31
CA VAL A 407 -14.43 -9.82 -9.67
C VAL A 407 -13.25 -10.30 -10.53
N TRP A 408 -12.77 -9.40 -11.37
CA TRP A 408 -11.67 -9.67 -12.31
C TRP A 408 -10.34 -9.63 -11.57
N CYS A 409 -9.48 -10.64 -11.69
CA CYS A 409 -8.15 -10.62 -11.05
C CYS A 409 -7.01 -10.98 -12.03
N PRO A 410 -6.79 -10.20 -13.10
CA PRO A 410 -5.65 -10.38 -14.00
C PRO A 410 -4.29 -10.09 -13.35
N LYS A 411 -3.21 -10.57 -13.98
CA LYS A 411 -1.86 -10.05 -13.73
C LYS A 411 -1.76 -8.56 -14.12
N THR A 412 -0.94 -7.80 -13.40
CA THR A 412 -0.68 -6.37 -13.67
C THR A 412 -0.30 -6.10 -15.12
N TYR A 413 0.49 -6.98 -15.74
CA TYR A 413 0.96 -6.78 -17.12
C TYR A 413 -0.13 -6.80 -18.20
N PHE A 414 -1.37 -7.22 -17.89
CA PHE A 414 -2.49 -7.08 -18.83
C PHE A 414 -2.89 -5.62 -19.05
N PHE A 415 -2.53 -4.73 -18.12
CA PHE A 415 -2.80 -3.29 -18.22
C PHE A 415 -1.78 -2.55 -19.09
N ASN A 416 -0.69 -3.21 -19.52
CA ASN A 416 0.20 -2.66 -20.53
C ASN A 416 -0.45 -2.75 -21.92
N THR A 417 -0.49 -1.63 -22.64
CA THR A 417 -0.99 -1.56 -24.01
C THR A 417 0.05 -1.97 -25.05
N ASN A 418 -0.36 -2.16 -26.30
CA ASN A 418 0.59 -2.37 -27.38
C ASN A 418 1.39 -1.10 -27.73
N ALA A 419 0.86 0.09 -27.46
CA ALA A 419 1.63 1.33 -27.54
C ALA A 419 2.74 1.36 -26.49
N ASP A 420 2.43 0.90 -25.27
CA ASP A 420 3.39 0.77 -24.17
C ASP A 420 4.53 -0.16 -24.54
N LYS A 421 4.20 -1.37 -25.00
CA LYS A 421 5.21 -2.34 -25.44
C LYS A 421 6.05 -1.85 -26.62
N ALA A 422 5.47 -1.02 -27.50
CA ALA A 422 6.20 -0.41 -28.62
C ALA A 422 7.16 0.69 -28.14
N ALA A 423 6.79 1.46 -27.12
CA ALA A 423 7.61 2.52 -26.54
C ALA A 423 8.64 1.99 -25.53
N TYR A 424 8.34 0.86 -24.86
CA TYR A 424 9.21 0.17 -23.92
C TYR A 424 9.13 -1.35 -24.11
N SER A 425 10.12 -1.88 -24.84
CA SER A 425 10.16 -3.29 -25.24
C SER A 425 10.29 -4.30 -24.10
N ASP A 426 10.63 -3.87 -22.88
CA ASP A 426 10.90 -4.78 -21.76
C ASP A 426 9.64 -5.08 -20.93
N LEU A 427 8.56 -4.32 -21.11
CA LEU A 427 7.27 -4.54 -20.42
C LEU A 427 6.67 -5.91 -20.74
N TYR A 428 6.02 -6.56 -19.78
CA TYR A 428 5.27 -7.78 -20.08
C TYR A 428 3.97 -7.45 -20.81
N THR A 429 3.72 -8.17 -21.92
CA THR A 429 2.42 -8.18 -22.62
C THR A 429 2.12 -9.58 -23.18
N GLN A 430 2.76 -10.62 -22.61
CA GLN A 430 2.90 -11.94 -23.26
C GLN A 430 1.57 -12.59 -23.67
N PHE A 431 0.48 -12.24 -22.97
CA PHE A 431 -0.83 -12.88 -23.17
C PHE A 431 -1.93 -11.93 -23.65
N TYR A 432 -1.61 -10.66 -23.97
CA TYR A 432 -2.53 -9.74 -24.64
C TYR A 432 -1.89 -9.12 -25.88
N THR A 433 -2.02 -9.82 -27.01
CA THR A 433 -1.29 -9.46 -28.24
C THR A 433 -1.87 -8.24 -28.94
N LYS A 434 -1.08 -7.58 -29.79
CA LYS A 434 -1.55 -6.51 -30.70
C LYS A 434 -2.78 -6.89 -31.51
N SER A 435 -2.85 -8.14 -31.98
CA SER A 435 -4.02 -8.60 -32.73
C SER A 435 -5.27 -8.67 -31.84
N MET A 436 -5.11 -9.06 -30.58
CA MET A 436 -6.22 -9.11 -29.61
C MET A 436 -6.67 -7.69 -29.26
N GLU A 437 -5.75 -6.79 -28.92
CA GLU A 437 -6.08 -5.38 -28.64
C GLU A 437 -6.80 -4.70 -29.82
N ASN A 438 -6.32 -4.89 -31.05
CA ASN A 438 -7.00 -4.35 -32.25
C ASN A 438 -8.42 -4.92 -32.45
N THR A 439 -8.70 -6.11 -31.95
CA THR A 439 -9.96 -6.83 -32.16
C THR A 439 -10.95 -6.62 -31.02
N LEU A 440 -10.45 -6.54 -29.78
CA LEU A 440 -11.23 -6.54 -28.55
C LEU A 440 -11.22 -5.18 -27.83
N GLY A 441 -10.30 -4.28 -28.18
CA GLY A 441 -10.08 -3.00 -27.49
C GLY A 441 -8.90 -3.05 -26.52
N VAL A 442 -8.57 -1.90 -25.94
CA VAL A 442 -7.55 -1.77 -24.90
C VAL A 442 -8.03 -2.46 -23.63
N PHE A 443 -7.17 -3.25 -22.98
CA PHE A 443 -7.58 -4.03 -21.82
C PHE A 443 -8.05 -3.16 -20.65
N THR A 444 -7.38 -2.03 -20.40
CA THR A 444 -7.76 -1.07 -19.35
C THR A 444 -9.16 -0.52 -19.57
N ASP A 445 -9.51 -0.16 -20.82
CA ASP A 445 -10.84 0.34 -21.18
C ASP A 445 -11.90 -0.74 -20.97
N ARG A 446 -11.60 -2.00 -21.33
CA ARG A 446 -12.50 -3.13 -21.09
C ARG A 446 -12.77 -3.34 -19.60
N MET A 447 -11.76 -3.23 -18.74
CA MET A 447 -11.93 -3.35 -17.29
C MET A 447 -12.70 -2.16 -16.71
N ALA A 448 -12.46 -0.94 -17.21
CA ALA A 448 -13.23 0.24 -16.83
C ALA A 448 -14.72 0.09 -17.22
N GLU A 449 -15.02 -0.53 -18.37
CA GLU A 449 -16.39 -0.87 -18.75
C GLU A 449 -17.05 -1.88 -17.79
N GLN A 450 -16.33 -2.92 -17.37
CA GLN A 450 -16.84 -3.88 -16.37
C GLN A 450 -17.12 -3.18 -15.04
N LYS A 451 -16.19 -2.34 -14.58
CA LYS A 451 -16.32 -1.58 -13.34
C LYS A 451 -17.49 -0.60 -13.36
N ALA A 452 -17.68 0.11 -14.49
CA ALA A 452 -18.87 0.94 -14.70
C ALA A 452 -20.19 0.14 -14.70
N GLY A 453 -20.11 -1.17 -15.01
CA GLY A 453 -21.21 -2.13 -14.90
C GLY A 453 -21.50 -2.63 -13.48
N GLY A 454 -20.64 -2.32 -12.51
CA GLY A 454 -20.76 -2.73 -11.10
C GLY A 454 -19.81 -3.84 -10.67
N ASP A 455 -18.93 -4.33 -11.56
CA ASP A 455 -17.92 -5.33 -11.22
C ASP A 455 -16.78 -4.72 -10.39
N GLU A 456 -16.04 -5.58 -9.69
CA GLU A 456 -14.76 -5.20 -9.08
C GLU A 456 -13.59 -5.61 -9.98
N VAL A 457 -12.54 -4.79 -9.98
CA VAL A 457 -11.29 -5.06 -10.68
C VAL A 457 -10.16 -5.16 -9.67
N TRP A 458 -9.54 -6.32 -9.60
CA TRP A 458 -8.37 -6.62 -8.79
C TRP A 458 -7.18 -6.90 -9.70
N TRP A 459 -5.99 -6.96 -9.12
CA TRP A 459 -4.85 -7.57 -9.78
C TRP A 459 -3.98 -8.36 -8.82
N TYR A 460 -3.02 -9.11 -9.35
CA TYR A 460 -2.10 -9.86 -8.52
C TYR A 460 -0.68 -9.90 -9.07
N VAL A 461 0.28 -10.05 -8.16
CA VAL A 461 1.71 -10.19 -8.44
C VAL A 461 2.25 -11.49 -7.82
N THR A 462 3.33 -12.02 -8.40
CA THR A 462 4.10 -13.17 -7.88
C THR A 462 5.56 -12.95 -8.30
N ARG A 463 6.37 -13.98 -8.56
CA ARG A 463 7.63 -13.82 -9.31
C ARG A 463 7.49 -13.18 -10.70
N PHE A 464 6.27 -13.06 -11.23
CA PHE A 464 5.97 -12.31 -12.45
C PHE A 464 4.84 -11.26 -12.21
N PRO A 465 4.91 -10.07 -12.83
CA PRO A 465 5.98 -9.61 -13.74
C PRO A 465 7.31 -9.34 -13.00
N HIS A 466 8.34 -8.94 -13.74
CA HIS A 466 9.62 -8.50 -13.20
C HIS A 466 9.99 -7.12 -13.74
N ASN A 467 11.08 -6.56 -13.21
CA ASN A 467 11.59 -5.25 -13.59
C ASN A 467 11.60 -5.07 -15.12
N PRO A 468 10.97 -4.02 -15.67
CA PRO A 468 10.64 -2.76 -15.00
C PRO A 468 9.36 -2.78 -14.15
N GLU A 469 8.49 -3.77 -14.25
CA GLU A 469 7.26 -3.82 -13.45
C GLU A 469 7.53 -4.32 -12.02
N ILE A 470 6.67 -3.89 -11.10
CA ILE A 470 6.89 -4.09 -9.66
C ILE A 470 6.30 -5.43 -9.19
N THR A 471 7.03 -6.10 -8.30
CA THR A 471 6.53 -7.20 -7.47
C THR A 471 7.06 -7.07 -6.03
N PHE A 472 6.85 -8.08 -5.19
CA PHE A 472 7.24 -8.13 -3.77
C PHE A 472 8.51 -8.96 -3.53
N SER A 473 9.53 -8.81 -4.38
CA SER A 473 10.80 -9.53 -4.20
C SER A 473 11.72 -8.82 -3.20
N ILE A 474 12.55 -9.56 -2.46
CA ILE A 474 13.50 -8.99 -1.47
C ILE A 474 14.54 -8.09 -2.13
N ASN A 475 14.94 -8.41 -3.37
CA ASN A 475 15.95 -7.65 -4.10
C ASN A 475 15.42 -6.35 -4.74
N ASP A 476 14.11 -6.09 -4.67
CA ASP A 476 13.53 -4.82 -5.10
C ASP A 476 13.73 -3.74 -4.02
N GLU A 477 13.87 -2.49 -4.45
CA GLU A 477 13.86 -1.33 -3.55
C GLU A 477 12.50 -1.24 -2.83
N SER A 478 12.46 -1.14 -1.49
CA SER A 478 11.20 -1.23 -0.73
C SER A 478 10.16 -0.18 -1.13
N VAL A 479 10.60 1.00 -1.57
CA VAL A 479 9.70 2.06 -2.06
C VAL A 479 8.82 1.58 -3.22
N LYS A 480 9.32 0.64 -4.06
CA LYS A 480 8.53 0.06 -5.14
C LYS A 480 7.28 -0.63 -4.61
N HIS A 481 7.37 -1.32 -3.48
CA HIS A 481 6.21 -2.03 -2.92
C HIS A 481 5.07 -1.07 -2.52
N ARG A 482 5.40 0.13 -2.04
CA ARG A 482 4.40 1.21 -1.83
C ARG A 482 3.88 1.77 -3.15
N ILE A 483 4.78 2.02 -4.10
CA ILE A 483 4.43 2.53 -5.44
C ILE A 483 3.44 1.58 -6.14
N LEU A 484 3.50 0.27 -5.95
CA LEU A 484 2.50 -0.65 -6.51
C LEU A 484 1.07 -0.33 -6.02
N PHE A 485 0.89 0.12 -4.78
CA PHE A 485 -0.43 0.54 -4.28
C PHE A 485 -0.84 1.91 -4.80
N TRP A 486 0.12 2.79 -5.10
CA TRP A 486 -0.15 4.05 -5.79
C TRP A 486 -0.59 3.77 -7.24
N GLN A 487 0.06 2.82 -7.92
CA GLN A 487 -0.36 2.32 -9.22
C GLN A 487 -1.73 1.62 -9.13
N THR A 488 -2.01 0.89 -8.04
CA THR A 488 -3.33 0.27 -7.80
C THR A 488 -4.43 1.35 -7.79
N LYS A 489 -4.18 2.48 -7.11
CA LYS A 489 -5.11 3.62 -7.12
C LYS A 489 -5.22 4.28 -8.49
N LEU A 490 -4.09 4.55 -9.15
CA LEU A 490 -4.03 5.21 -10.46
C LEU A 490 -4.78 4.45 -11.57
N TYR A 491 -4.76 3.12 -11.51
CA TYR A 491 -5.43 2.25 -12.49
C TYR A 491 -6.86 1.89 -12.07
N ASP A 492 -7.41 2.55 -11.04
CA ASP A 492 -8.73 2.30 -10.48
C ASP A 492 -8.97 0.81 -10.15
N VAL A 493 -7.97 0.18 -9.53
CA VAL A 493 -8.02 -1.21 -9.07
C VAL A 493 -8.48 -1.22 -7.61
N ASP A 494 -9.44 -2.10 -7.29
CA ASP A 494 -10.12 -2.22 -5.99
C ASP A 494 -9.34 -3.08 -4.98
N GLY A 495 -8.46 -3.97 -5.46
CA GLY A 495 -7.71 -4.84 -4.58
C GLY A 495 -6.49 -5.53 -5.17
N VAL A 496 -5.61 -5.96 -4.27
CA VAL A 496 -4.36 -6.66 -4.59
C VAL A 496 -4.38 -8.06 -3.98
N LEU A 497 -4.22 -9.06 -4.83
CA LEU A 497 -3.99 -10.44 -4.42
C LEU A 497 -2.49 -10.76 -4.46
N TYR A 498 -2.00 -11.49 -3.46
CA TYR A 498 -0.67 -12.08 -3.46
C TYR A 498 -0.76 -13.58 -3.17
N TYR A 499 -0.18 -14.41 -4.03
CA TYR A 499 -0.50 -15.83 -4.03
C TYR A 499 -0.26 -16.55 -2.69
N MET A 500 0.72 -16.12 -1.89
CA MET A 500 1.03 -16.68 -0.56
C MET A 500 1.92 -15.75 0.25
N CYS A 501 1.84 -15.77 1.58
CA CYS A 501 2.69 -14.96 2.47
C CYS A 501 3.71 -15.75 3.32
N ASN A 502 3.65 -17.09 3.32
CA ASN A 502 4.52 -17.95 4.14
C ASN A 502 4.99 -19.24 3.44
N ASP A 503 5.50 -19.11 2.21
CA ASP A 503 6.05 -20.20 1.41
C ASP A 503 7.44 -20.68 1.89
N TRP A 504 7.50 -21.27 3.10
CA TRP A 504 8.74 -21.61 3.81
C TRP A 504 9.43 -22.94 3.42
N GLU A 505 9.28 -23.40 2.16
CA GLU A 505 10.00 -24.56 1.57
C GLU A 505 10.43 -25.69 2.55
N ASN A 506 9.49 -26.51 3.03
CA ASN A 506 9.78 -27.69 3.86
C ASN A 506 10.65 -27.42 5.11
N ALA A 507 10.29 -26.40 5.90
CA ALA A 507 10.93 -26.06 7.19
C ALA A 507 12.33 -25.43 7.10
N LYS A 508 12.76 -24.92 5.94
CA LYS A 508 13.87 -23.96 5.87
C LYS A 508 13.38 -22.60 6.38
N VAL A 509 13.23 -22.52 7.70
CA VAL A 509 12.83 -21.31 8.42
C VAL A 509 13.92 -20.24 8.24
N TRP A 510 13.51 -18.97 8.09
CA TRP A 510 14.42 -17.81 7.96
C TRP A 510 15.40 -17.89 6.79
N THR A 511 14.88 -18.01 5.57
CA THR A 511 15.70 -17.93 4.36
C THR A 511 15.25 -16.81 3.44
N LYS A 512 16.18 -16.36 2.59
CA LYS A 512 15.91 -15.41 1.49
C LYS A 512 15.09 -16.00 0.33
N LYS A 513 14.61 -17.25 0.46
CA LYS A 513 13.94 -18.09 -0.56
C LYS A 513 14.29 -17.72 -2.01
N TYR A 514 15.20 -18.47 -2.62
CA TYR A 514 15.70 -18.19 -3.96
C TYR A 514 15.04 -19.11 -5.00
N GLU A 515 14.39 -18.50 -5.99
CA GLU A 515 13.85 -19.18 -7.16
C GLU A 515 14.64 -18.76 -8.40
N HIS A 516 15.11 -19.75 -9.16
CA HIS A 516 15.68 -19.54 -10.49
C HIS A 516 14.67 -19.97 -11.55
N ALA A 517 13.91 -19.00 -12.09
CA ALA A 517 12.90 -19.30 -13.09
C ALA A 517 13.54 -19.42 -14.49
N VAL A 518 13.31 -20.56 -15.16
CA VAL A 518 13.73 -20.79 -16.55
C VAL A 518 12.49 -20.99 -17.42
N SER A 519 11.81 -19.89 -17.75
CA SER A 519 10.74 -19.89 -18.75
C SER A 519 10.88 -18.65 -19.65
N GLY A 520 11.68 -18.78 -20.72
CA GLY A 520 11.90 -17.73 -21.73
C GLY A 520 12.76 -16.55 -21.29
N THR A 521 12.85 -16.27 -19.98
CA THR A 521 13.80 -15.32 -19.37
C THR A 521 14.30 -15.93 -18.07
N VAL A 522 15.61 -15.83 -17.83
CA VAL A 522 16.24 -16.24 -16.57
C VAL A 522 16.06 -15.09 -15.59
N VAL A 523 15.26 -15.31 -14.54
CA VAL A 523 15.03 -14.30 -13.50
C VAL A 523 15.27 -14.93 -12.14
N ASP A 524 16.22 -14.36 -11.42
CA ASP A 524 16.50 -14.67 -10.03
C ASP A 524 15.52 -13.90 -9.16
N THR A 525 14.70 -14.63 -8.41
CA THR A 525 13.67 -14.05 -7.54
C THR A 525 13.93 -14.46 -6.10
N TYR A 526 13.89 -13.48 -5.19
CA TYR A 526 14.12 -13.70 -3.77
C TYR A 526 12.86 -13.38 -2.96
N GLY A 527 12.47 -14.26 -2.04
CA GLY A 527 11.35 -14.06 -1.12
C GLY A 527 9.96 -14.12 -1.73
N ASN A 528 9.80 -14.60 -2.96
CA ASN A 528 8.50 -14.83 -3.57
C ASN A 528 7.65 -15.77 -2.68
N GLY A 529 6.45 -15.33 -2.31
CA GLY A 529 5.54 -16.07 -1.44
C GLY A 529 5.84 -15.96 0.05
N VAL A 530 6.80 -15.12 0.46
CA VAL A 530 7.23 -14.97 1.85
C VAL A 530 7.15 -13.50 2.21
N LEU A 531 6.25 -13.10 3.11
CA LEU A 531 6.15 -11.76 3.69
C LEU A 531 6.25 -11.78 5.22
N ILE A 532 6.11 -12.98 5.79
CA ILE A 532 6.25 -13.23 7.22
C ILE A 532 7.20 -14.40 7.47
N TYR A 533 7.82 -14.40 8.64
CA TYR A 533 8.77 -15.39 9.11
C TYR A 533 8.26 -16.04 10.41
N PRO A 534 8.67 -17.29 10.70
CA PRO A 534 8.25 -17.96 11.92
C PRO A 534 9.00 -17.44 13.14
N GLY A 535 8.30 -16.88 14.13
CA GLY A 535 8.93 -16.47 15.39
C GLY A 535 9.51 -17.64 16.20
N GLY A 536 9.05 -18.87 15.97
CA GLY A 536 9.45 -20.07 16.73
C GLY A 536 10.87 -20.53 16.46
N ALA A 537 11.47 -20.00 15.40
CA ALA A 537 12.85 -20.29 15.05
C ALA A 537 13.86 -19.49 15.90
N LEU A 538 13.42 -18.43 16.61
CA LEU A 538 14.28 -17.64 17.50
C LEU A 538 14.02 -18.04 18.96
N GLN A 539 15.06 -18.54 19.65
CA GLN A 539 14.97 -18.92 21.07
C GLN A 539 14.55 -17.74 21.97
N GLU A 540 14.97 -16.54 21.62
CA GLU A 540 14.67 -15.30 22.35
C GLU A 540 13.17 -14.96 22.34
N TYR A 541 12.51 -15.14 21.20
CA TYR A 541 11.06 -14.95 21.05
C TYR A 541 10.28 -15.96 21.89
N ILE A 542 10.77 -17.19 21.95
CA ILE A 542 10.19 -18.24 22.79
C ILE A 542 10.27 -17.84 24.26
N ASP A 543 11.37 -17.23 24.68
CA ASP A 543 11.62 -16.86 26.07
C ASP A 543 10.75 -15.66 26.53
N LYS A 544 10.50 -14.66 25.67
CA LYS A 544 9.60 -13.52 25.99
C LYS A 544 8.14 -13.90 26.09
N TYR A 545 7.63 -14.71 25.15
CA TYR A 545 6.22 -15.10 25.16
C TYR A 545 5.92 -16.20 26.19
N GLY A 546 6.94 -16.92 26.68
CA GLY A 546 6.97 -17.59 27.98
C GLY A 546 5.73 -18.41 28.40
N SER A 547 5.89 -19.74 28.51
CA SER A 547 4.97 -20.71 29.13
C SER A 547 3.59 -20.99 28.50
N ASP A 548 3.08 -20.19 27.55
CA ASP A 548 1.98 -20.63 26.66
C ASP A 548 2.51 -21.34 25.40
N GLY A 549 3.80 -21.16 25.07
CA GLY A 549 4.60 -22.08 24.26
C GLY A 549 4.63 -21.84 22.75
N TYR A 550 3.99 -20.78 22.23
CA TYR A 550 3.84 -20.61 20.78
C TYR A 550 4.28 -19.24 20.25
N PRO A 551 5.12 -19.20 19.20
CA PRO A 551 5.60 -17.97 18.59
C PRO A 551 4.54 -17.23 17.77
N THR A 552 4.67 -15.90 17.65
CA THR A 552 3.92 -15.08 16.68
C THR A 552 4.66 -14.94 15.36
N ALA A 553 3.98 -14.45 14.32
CA ALA A 553 4.61 -14.04 13.08
C ALA A 553 5.65 -12.94 13.31
N ILE A 554 6.69 -12.92 12.47
CA ILE A 554 7.63 -11.81 12.35
C ILE A 554 7.46 -11.23 10.95
N GLY A 555 7.18 -9.93 10.86
CA GLY A 555 7.02 -9.23 9.58
C GLY A 555 8.34 -9.07 8.84
N SER A 556 8.22 -8.78 7.55
CA SER A 556 9.32 -8.31 6.71
C SER A 556 9.24 -6.81 6.44
N LEU A 557 10.33 -6.16 6.04
CA LEU A 557 10.32 -4.79 5.52
C LEU A 557 9.34 -4.62 4.36
N ARG A 558 9.18 -5.67 3.53
CA ARG A 558 8.21 -5.69 2.44
C ARG A 558 6.77 -5.68 2.95
N LEU A 559 6.44 -6.43 4.00
CA LEU A 559 5.11 -6.40 4.61
C LEU A 559 4.79 -5.02 5.20
N GLU A 560 5.76 -4.37 5.83
CA GLU A 560 5.60 -2.99 6.32
C GLU A 560 5.30 -2.04 5.15
N SER A 561 6.09 -2.13 4.07
CA SER A 561 5.87 -1.32 2.86
C SER A 561 4.51 -1.61 2.18
N ILE A 562 4.03 -2.86 2.24
CA ILE A 562 2.71 -3.24 1.73
C ILE A 562 1.61 -2.61 2.60
N ARG A 563 1.69 -2.71 3.93
CA ARG A 563 0.75 -2.05 4.84
C ARG A 563 0.69 -0.55 4.57
N ASP A 564 1.86 0.09 4.54
CA ASP A 564 1.94 1.53 4.37
C ASP A 564 1.43 1.95 2.98
N GLY A 565 1.60 1.11 1.95
CA GLY A 565 1.01 1.31 0.62
C GLY A 565 -0.52 1.17 0.59
N VAL A 566 -1.08 0.21 1.34
CA VAL A 566 -2.53 0.09 1.53
C VAL A 566 -3.09 1.33 2.25
N GLU A 567 -2.39 1.83 3.26
CA GLU A 567 -2.75 3.07 3.94
C GLU A 567 -2.61 4.27 2.99
N ASP A 568 -1.59 4.34 2.12
CA ASP A 568 -1.48 5.37 1.06
C ASP A 568 -2.70 5.41 0.14
N TYR A 569 -3.23 4.24 -0.22
CA TYR A 569 -4.47 4.16 -1.00
C TYR A 569 -5.64 4.81 -0.26
N ASP A 570 -5.73 4.61 1.06
CA ASP A 570 -6.75 5.25 1.89
C ASP A 570 -6.57 6.78 1.91
N TYR A 571 -5.33 7.29 1.96
CA TYR A 571 -5.06 8.72 1.80
C TYR A 571 -5.58 9.24 0.47
N PHE A 572 -5.26 8.58 -0.64
CA PHE A 572 -5.69 9.00 -1.96
C PHE A 572 -7.21 8.94 -2.12
N THR A 573 -7.86 7.94 -1.53
CA THR A 573 -9.33 7.85 -1.56
C THR A 573 -9.97 8.97 -0.75
N LEU A 574 -9.44 9.29 0.43
CA LEU A 574 -9.89 10.45 1.20
C LEU A 574 -9.62 11.76 0.46
N LEU A 575 -8.51 11.84 -0.28
CA LEU A 575 -8.16 13.00 -1.09
C LEU A 575 -9.18 13.19 -2.21
N ASP A 576 -9.50 12.15 -2.97
CA ASP A 576 -10.52 12.22 -4.02
C ASP A 576 -11.91 12.53 -3.46
N GLN A 577 -12.28 11.94 -2.32
CA GLN A 577 -13.56 12.25 -1.66
C GLN A 577 -13.67 13.72 -1.25
N ARG A 578 -12.54 14.34 -0.91
CA ARG A 578 -12.49 15.73 -0.42
C ARG A 578 -12.29 16.76 -1.54
N PHE A 579 -11.45 16.44 -2.51
CA PHE A 579 -11.01 17.33 -3.57
C PHE A 579 -11.54 16.93 -4.96
N GLY A 580 -12.39 15.91 -5.05
CA GLY A 580 -12.95 15.40 -6.30
C GLY A 580 -12.11 14.29 -6.93
N GLU A 581 -12.79 13.37 -7.62
CA GLU A 581 -12.18 12.23 -8.32
C GLU A 581 -11.08 12.68 -9.31
N GLY A 582 -9.99 11.91 -9.37
CA GLY A 582 -8.82 12.20 -10.21
C GLY A 582 -7.83 13.18 -9.60
N THR A 583 -8.10 13.72 -8.40
CA THR A 583 -7.12 14.57 -7.70
C THR A 583 -5.91 13.76 -7.25
N SER A 584 -6.13 12.53 -6.77
CA SER A 584 -5.02 11.64 -6.43
C SER A 584 -4.10 11.38 -7.61
N ASP A 585 -4.64 11.24 -8.81
CA ASP A 585 -3.89 10.88 -10.01
C ASP A 585 -2.84 11.94 -10.34
N LEU A 586 -3.18 13.22 -10.14
CA LEU A 586 -2.25 14.34 -10.34
C LEU A 586 -1.00 14.23 -9.46
N LEU A 587 -1.20 13.81 -8.21
CA LEU A 587 -0.12 13.66 -7.23
C LEU A 587 0.62 12.33 -7.41
N ILE A 588 -0.09 11.22 -7.64
CA ILE A 588 0.50 9.92 -7.92
C ILE A 588 1.40 9.99 -9.15
N LYS A 589 0.97 10.69 -10.22
CA LYS A 589 1.73 10.86 -11.47
C LYS A 589 3.02 11.67 -11.32
N GLN A 590 3.25 12.33 -10.18
CA GLN A 590 4.56 12.91 -9.87
C GLN A 590 5.60 11.85 -9.49
N VAL A 591 5.15 10.65 -9.08
CA VAL A 591 6.00 9.52 -8.70
C VAL A 591 5.94 8.39 -9.73
N THR A 592 4.74 8.05 -10.24
CA THR A 592 4.54 6.99 -11.24
C THR A 592 3.47 7.36 -12.25
N THR A 593 3.80 7.33 -13.54
CA THR A 593 2.84 7.63 -14.61
C THR A 593 2.22 6.36 -15.21
N ALA A 594 2.93 5.23 -15.14
CA ALA A 594 2.48 3.93 -15.62
C ALA A 594 3.25 2.78 -14.96
N LEU A 595 2.84 1.53 -15.21
CA LEU A 595 3.41 0.33 -14.55
C LEU A 595 4.93 0.21 -14.63
N GLY A 596 5.53 0.59 -15.76
CA GLY A 596 6.98 0.60 -15.95
C GLY A 596 7.65 1.96 -15.82
N ASP A 597 6.91 3.02 -15.48
CA ASP A 597 7.45 4.38 -15.32
C ASP A 597 7.18 4.91 -13.91
N TYR A 598 8.22 4.89 -13.09
CA TYR A 598 8.19 5.37 -11.73
C TYR A 598 9.57 5.83 -11.26
N SER A 599 9.60 6.70 -10.27
CA SER A 599 10.81 7.12 -9.58
C SER A 599 10.97 6.35 -8.26
N THR A 600 12.18 5.86 -7.99
CA THR A 600 12.55 5.29 -6.68
C THR A 600 13.26 6.29 -5.78
N ASP A 601 13.26 7.59 -6.14
CA ASP A 601 13.77 8.66 -5.29
C ASP A 601 12.89 8.78 -4.04
N THR A 602 13.45 8.35 -2.91
CA THR A 602 12.76 8.33 -1.62
C THR A 602 12.45 9.72 -1.10
N GLU A 603 13.20 10.76 -1.50
CA GLU A 603 12.92 12.14 -1.10
C GLU A 603 11.73 12.70 -1.90
N LEU A 604 11.66 12.41 -3.21
CA LEU A 604 10.49 12.73 -4.03
C LEU A 604 9.24 12.02 -3.50
N PHE A 605 9.33 10.71 -3.25
CA PHE A 605 8.22 9.93 -2.68
C PHE A 605 7.73 10.55 -1.35
N SER A 606 8.65 10.84 -0.43
CA SER A 606 8.33 11.43 0.88
C SER A 606 7.69 12.80 0.76
N ARG A 607 8.19 13.64 -0.15
CA ARG A 607 7.64 14.98 -0.40
C ARG A 607 6.21 14.91 -0.91
N VAL A 608 5.94 14.04 -1.90
CA VAL A 608 4.59 13.89 -2.46
C VAL A 608 3.62 13.29 -1.44
N ARG A 609 4.02 12.21 -0.74
CA ARG A 609 3.22 11.62 0.34
C ARG A 609 2.92 12.64 1.44
N GLY A 610 3.94 13.39 1.88
CA GLY A 610 3.80 14.43 2.88
C GLY A 610 2.85 15.55 2.46
N ALA A 611 2.87 15.93 1.17
CA ALA A 611 1.94 16.90 0.62
C ALA A 611 0.48 16.39 0.63
N VAL A 612 0.25 15.11 0.32
CA VAL A 612 -1.10 14.49 0.43
C VAL A 612 -1.61 14.56 1.88
N GLY A 613 -0.78 14.17 2.85
CA GLY A 613 -1.14 14.26 4.27
C GLY A 613 -1.42 15.71 4.72
N ALA A 614 -0.59 16.66 4.30
CA ALA A 614 -0.78 18.08 4.59
C ALA A 614 -2.08 18.63 3.97
N LEU A 615 -2.41 18.28 2.73
CA LEU A 615 -3.68 18.68 2.08
C LEU A 615 -4.90 18.13 2.84
N LEU A 616 -4.84 16.87 3.27
CA LEU A 616 -5.89 16.24 4.08
C LEU A 616 -6.00 16.82 5.50
N GLU A 617 -4.94 17.41 6.04
CA GLU A 617 -5.03 18.12 7.33
C GLU A 617 -5.56 19.55 7.19
N SER A 618 -5.15 20.27 6.14
CA SER A 618 -5.28 21.73 6.07
C SER A 618 -6.56 22.26 5.42
N HIS A 619 -7.33 21.44 4.69
CA HIS A 619 -8.46 21.96 3.90
C HIS A 619 -9.77 21.20 4.17
N GLY A 620 -10.89 21.94 4.14
CA GLY A 620 -12.25 21.41 4.16
C GLY A 620 -12.71 20.78 2.84
N GLY A 621 -11.91 20.90 1.78
CA GLY A 621 -12.17 20.32 0.45
C GLY A 621 -12.76 21.29 -0.57
N VAL A 622 -13.40 20.78 -1.64
CA VAL A 622 -14.15 21.60 -2.60
C VAL A 622 -15.19 22.42 -1.83
N GLY A 623 -15.24 23.73 -2.08
CA GLY A 623 -16.12 24.64 -1.38
C GLY A 623 -15.52 25.30 -0.13
N ASP A 624 -14.34 24.88 0.36
CA ASP A 624 -13.56 25.64 1.36
C ASP A 624 -12.76 26.71 0.64
N VAL A 625 -13.48 27.73 0.18
CA VAL A 625 -12.95 28.80 -0.68
C VAL A 625 -12.00 29.72 0.09
N ASN A 626 -12.15 29.78 1.41
CA ASN A 626 -11.39 30.66 2.27
C ASN A 626 -10.20 29.97 2.99
N ARG A 627 -10.11 28.63 2.90
CA ARG A 627 -9.08 27.76 3.51
C ARG A 627 -9.07 27.77 5.03
N ASP A 628 -10.24 27.84 5.65
CA ASP A 628 -10.36 27.72 7.11
C ASP A 628 -10.61 26.29 7.60
N GLY A 629 -10.65 25.32 6.67
CA GLY A 629 -10.87 23.91 6.98
C GLY A 629 -12.34 23.53 7.06
N SER A 630 -13.27 24.47 6.88
CA SER A 630 -14.72 24.24 6.89
C SER A 630 -15.34 24.65 5.56
N VAL A 631 -16.47 24.01 5.21
CA VAL A 631 -17.30 24.42 4.06
C VAL A 631 -18.59 25.01 4.61
N ASP A 632 -18.64 26.33 4.73
CA ASP A 632 -19.75 27.04 5.37
C ASP A 632 -20.16 28.36 4.66
N ASN A 633 -20.98 29.17 5.33
CA ASN A 633 -21.50 30.41 4.74
C ASN A 633 -20.40 31.46 4.48
N LEU A 634 -19.27 31.41 5.19
CA LEU A 634 -18.11 32.27 4.95
C LEU A 634 -17.50 31.96 3.59
N ASP A 635 -17.48 30.71 3.16
CA ASP A 635 -17.03 30.34 1.82
C ASP A 635 -17.96 30.84 0.74
N VAL A 636 -19.27 30.72 0.93
CA VAL A 636 -20.27 31.28 0.01
C VAL A 636 -20.06 32.79 -0.16
N VAL A 637 -19.82 33.50 0.95
CA VAL A 637 -19.57 34.95 0.93
C VAL A 637 -18.24 35.27 0.24
N THR A 638 -17.19 34.48 0.51
CA THR A 638 -15.86 34.67 -0.09
C THR A 638 -15.90 34.42 -1.60
N LEU A 639 -16.54 33.34 -2.02
CA LEU A 639 -16.78 33.00 -3.42
C LEU A 639 -17.60 34.07 -4.14
N PHE A 640 -18.69 34.53 -3.51
CA PHE A 640 -19.51 35.62 -4.08
C PHE A 640 -18.71 36.91 -4.24
N LYS A 641 -17.86 37.27 -3.26
CA LYS A 641 -16.95 38.42 -3.39
C LYS A 641 -15.96 38.24 -4.53
N TYR A 642 -15.42 37.04 -4.72
CA TYR A 642 -14.52 36.74 -5.82
C TYR A 642 -15.20 36.88 -7.19
N VAL A 643 -16.35 36.22 -7.36
CA VAL A 643 -17.13 36.24 -8.62
C VAL A 643 -17.61 37.66 -8.96
N SER A 644 -17.93 38.48 -7.95
CA SER A 644 -18.29 39.89 -8.12
C SER A 644 -17.10 40.85 -8.28
N GLY A 645 -15.85 40.35 -8.26
CA GLY A 645 -14.63 41.15 -8.41
C GLY A 645 -14.25 41.98 -7.18
N SER A 646 -14.84 41.68 -6.02
CA SER A 646 -14.63 42.38 -4.74
C SER A 646 -13.57 41.73 -3.85
N ALA A 647 -13.15 40.49 -4.12
CA ALA A 647 -12.03 39.81 -3.47
C ALA A 647 -10.87 39.63 -4.45
N LYS A 648 -9.64 39.57 -3.91
CA LYS A 648 -8.46 39.31 -4.75
C LYS A 648 -8.23 37.80 -4.95
N PRO A 649 -7.57 37.37 -6.04
CA PRO A 649 -7.28 35.95 -6.28
C PRO A 649 -6.41 35.27 -5.21
N ASP A 650 -5.61 36.02 -4.44
CA ASP A 650 -4.79 35.49 -3.34
C ASP A 650 -5.59 35.25 -2.05
N GLU A 651 -6.80 35.80 -1.94
CA GLU A 651 -7.71 35.63 -0.81
C GLU A 651 -8.68 34.45 -1.01
N VAL A 652 -8.60 33.77 -2.16
CA VAL A 652 -9.58 32.79 -2.63
C VAL A 652 -8.85 31.57 -3.15
N ASP A 653 -9.22 30.40 -2.66
CA ASP A 653 -8.83 29.17 -3.33
C ASP A 653 -9.65 29.01 -4.62
N VAL A 654 -9.07 29.49 -5.73
CA VAL A 654 -9.75 29.54 -7.04
C VAL A 654 -10.16 28.17 -7.56
N TYR A 655 -9.61 27.09 -7.00
CA TYR A 655 -9.94 25.76 -7.41
C TYR A 655 -10.98 25.11 -6.48
N ALA A 656 -10.94 25.36 -5.17
CA ALA A 656 -12.07 25.05 -4.30
C ALA A 656 -13.32 25.90 -4.65
N ALA A 657 -13.11 27.02 -5.33
CA ALA A 657 -14.13 27.95 -5.80
C ALA A 657 -14.92 27.48 -7.03
N ASP A 658 -14.35 26.63 -7.89
CA ASP A 658 -15.11 25.94 -8.94
C ASP A 658 -15.77 24.73 -8.28
N CYS A 659 -17.02 24.93 -7.87
CA CYS A 659 -17.80 24.00 -7.06
C CYS A 659 -18.64 23.06 -7.92
N ASN A 660 -18.81 23.36 -9.20
CA ASN A 660 -19.61 22.59 -10.15
C ASN A 660 -18.76 21.78 -11.17
N GLY A 661 -17.44 21.99 -11.19
CA GLY A 661 -16.49 21.25 -12.01
C GLY A 661 -16.44 21.69 -13.48
N ASP A 662 -17.03 22.84 -13.84
CA ASP A 662 -17.18 23.26 -15.23
C ASP A 662 -15.95 23.97 -15.84
N GLY A 663 -14.93 24.23 -15.00
CA GLY A 663 -13.69 24.90 -15.38
C GLY A 663 -13.78 26.43 -15.33
N SER A 664 -14.85 27.00 -14.75
CA SER A 664 -15.04 28.44 -14.66
C SER A 664 -15.66 28.87 -13.33
N VAL A 665 -14.92 29.68 -12.56
CA VAL A 665 -15.45 30.25 -11.31
C VAL A 665 -16.45 31.38 -11.61
N ALA A 666 -17.73 31.08 -11.43
CA ALA A 666 -18.87 31.90 -11.82
C ALA A 666 -20.02 31.86 -10.78
N ASN A 667 -21.14 32.52 -11.10
CA ASN A 667 -22.30 32.57 -10.20
C ASN A 667 -22.90 31.17 -9.95
N ASP A 668 -22.74 30.24 -10.89
CA ASP A 668 -23.27 28.88 -10.74
C ASP A 668 -22.54 28.11 -9.64
N ASP A 669 -21.25 28.40 -9.39
CA ASP A 669 -20.51 27.86 -8.24
C ASP A 669 -21.01 28.42 -6.92
N VAL A 670 -21.30 29.72 -6.86
CA VAL A 670 -21.90 30.35 -5.67
C VAL A 670 -23.23 29.66 -5.34
N VAL A 671 -24.04 29.34 -6.37
CA VAL A 671 -25.31 28.64 -6.19
C VAL A 671 -25.10 27.19 -5.76
N ALA A 672 -24.13 26.48 -6.35
CA ALA A 672 -23.79 25.11 -5.97
C ALA A 672 -23.33 25.04 -4.50
N LEU A 673 -22.38 25.89 -4.12
CA LEU A 673 -21.84 26.00 -2.76
C LEU A 673 -22.93 26.40 -1.76
N PHE A 674 -23.75 27.39 -2.08
CA PHE A 674 -24.86 27.80 -1.21
C PHE A 674 -25.87 26.67 -0.98
N ARG A 675 -26.21 25.90 -2.04
CA ARG A 675 -27.10 24.74 -1.92
C ARG A 675 -26.49 23.66 -1.04
N TYR A 676 -25.20 23.41 -1.18
CA TYR A 676 -24.48 22.45 -0.35
C TYR A 676 -24.52 22.86 1.13
N VAL A 677 -24.10 24.08 1.45
CA VAL A 677 -24.09 24.62 2.83
C VAL A 677 -25.49 24.71 3.44
N SER A 678 -26.53 24.89 2.61
CA SER A 678 -27.93 24.89 3.04
C SER A 678 -28.53 23.50 3.27
N GLY A 679 -27.74 22.42 3.16
CA GLY A 679 -28.18 21.03 3.36
C GLY A 679 -28.88 20.40 2.15
N GLY A 680 -28.65 20.93 0.95
CA GLY A 680 -29.13 20.33 -0.30
C GLY A 680 -28.39 19.03 -0.62
N LYS A 681 -29.07 18.07 -1.25
CA LYS A 681 -28.45 16.85 -1.80
C LYS A 681 -27.69 17.17 -3.10
N ILE A 682 -26.55 17.84 -2.99
CA ILE A 682 -25.63 18.12 -4.09
C ILE A 682 -24.23 17.71 -3.67
N THR A 683 -23.44 17.19 -4.62
CA THR A 683 -22.01 16.90 -4.44
C THR A 683 -21.23 18.00 -5.15
N LEU A 684 -20.27 18.62 -4.46
CA LEU A 684 -19.37 19.60 -5.07
C LEU A 684 -18.25 18.87 -5.82
N GLN A 685 -17.78 19.45 -6.92
CA GLN A 685 -16.71 18.89 -7.76
C GLN A 685 -15.65 19.96 -8.02
N TYR A 686 -14.37 19.57 -8.05
CA TYR A 686 -13.26 20.50 -8.25
C TYR A 686 -13.06 20.79 -9.74
N GLY A 687 -12.78 22.05 -10.05
CA GLY A 687 -12.63 22.54 -11.40
C GLY A 687 -11.46 22.01 -12.23
N LYS A 688 -11.61 22.17 -13.55
CA LYS A 688 -10.49 22.35 -14.49
C LYS A 688 -9.85 23.73 -14.27
N THR A 689 -8.64 23.94 -14.78
CA THR A 689 -7.90 25.20 -14.53
C THR A 689 -8.70 26.39 -15.04
N PRO A 690 -9.07 27.36 -14.18
CA PRO A 690 -9.83 28.51 -14.64
C PRO A 690 -8.98 29.31 -15.63
N ALA A 691 -9.50 29.51 -16.84
CA ALA A 691 -8.87 30.44 -17.77
C ALA A 691 -8.77 31.81 -17.08
N PRO A 692 -7.61 32.50 -17.12
CA PRO A 692 -7.47 33.79 -16.47
C PRO A 692 -8.54 34.74 -17.01
N LYS A 693 -9.44 35.19 -16.12
CA LYS A 693 -10.34 36.30 -16.43
C LYS A 693 -9.47 37.52 -16.69
N ASP A 694 -9.38 37.92 -17.96
CA ASP A 694 -8.83 39.21 -18.35
C ASP A 694 -9.58 40.29 -17.54
N PRO A 695 -8.89 41.17 -16.77
CA PRO A 695 -9.56 42.18 -15.95
C PRO A 695 -10.34 43.26 -16.74
N ALA A 696 -10.55 43.07 -18.04
CA ALA A 696 -11.17 44.03 -18.94
C ALA A 696 -12.47 43.46 -19.55
N GLY A 697 -13.54 43.51 -18.78
CA GLY A 697 -14.87 43.12 -19.24
C GLY A 697 -16.01 43.83 -18.51
N GLN A 698 -15.90 45.16 -18.33
CA GLN A 698 -17.09 45.99 -18.10
C GLN A 698 -17.74 46.27 -19.46
N GLY A 699 -18.94 45.74 -19.67
CA GLY A 699 -19.82 46.01 -20.80
C GLY A 699 -21.22 45.51 -20.50
#